data_AF-A0A0Q8X017-F1
#
_entry.id   AF-A0A0Q8X017-F1
#
_cell.length_a   1.000
_cell.length_b   1.000
_cell.length_c   1.000
_cell.angle_alpha   90.00
_cell.angle_beta   90.00
_cell.angle_gamma   90.00
#
_symmetry.space_group_name_H-M   'P 1'
#
loop_
_entity.id
_entity.type
_entity.pdbx_description
1 polymer ?
#
loop_
_entity_poly.entity_id
_entity_poly.type
_entity_poly.pdbx_seq_one_letter_code
_entity_poly.pdbx_strand_id
1 'polypeptide(L)'
;MLAALVNPGAAHAAPLPAVAGGSAVRCAEPPPTEGATAETRDRFVDLWAPRFTDNAWRKRFVALEKVPADILAEGFHALPDATQLWLSACLVDKLLDVTNTTPTAQERETYLAGVAMVVFGKQGTEDLKDELNDTTPTPPPADTPPVNRDQTGEALDAVAEELAEAPSLTSARLPRASVAAPTARTSSTITAGLPPSFNDTFTSLPLVPQLLDALDELLQEVSKIQGKLFTLPVVNLLSPLFYKICAESPTMPLSCSISLPVGVPVPADVTGDHLPDVLAQLNPVTNLIDVGARFAVQRITPNSGPLPAHVFAVYDTPVVKKRVTVGVDGRASTLGGNSTARVLLKNVVAAITGDIQVAADVVSTNPGPKEAITFGVKSLTGGSGGVPLTEQDPLTGSVQLSPFPTTLNIGARMTHGSTSSKDTITVDTPTATRVDAVIDQATDSGPIDSNRRFTATVDKLPSSVRVDLVRQGTHQNIEYTANDEIGLVEATDTTTPDLTKPTEVDHAVYQVHGVPKHMKVDLDGNLVTYDASDSIDKVYAGVERMGGDRITAEVLGIPAHAKVLFDGKNSVLDWDADTATTSAAATAHLTAATLGMDRDFDAGLAITSIPAKWNASWADGNVLFEAPAAGIGSIVANVTNHEDHSTLPGDHLTAYYDEASGDLDASLQVSNLRRAAFTKLPDDGDGGGFEAGLDMGDHSTFSFAAEAHLAQGDLEASGQLSNLPSEITLRSEGGRITYDGDSNPDLTLSVAAGKAAALAATPVPPQVHGVAVRDGASGSDKAVRAKLYLTGLPTNLDLDSTNGIYTVTGFHPTNGTLVVDAKLKALAPKPLSLYLTQGIPTANPVDFTFGPIVTRTEPDGSHTTGLDYVASEPLGAFTANAQYDNTDEAQLTISAIPKTISVDVAFGADTKKVGIVMNQGISDITAAYKHVGDLDFAASVRLHDVPKTVDILIGKESSAGGGTTVDAPVFTMTAFAPGLDIDAFAAARIADPVDANAAVKLTVTDLGQTVTADLIGSRLHITSAPATHAFALEAAGRVQKSISLDWGSGEDGQTGFFQNRGYLAADLKIRRVTLGLTDFSDVNLRLGFTTGLDGSFGTFTFGQDSNLTVDLEDKFSVFIDWPDPLGSDTITIVDIPHLVIPFGNVAPRWHINENIQERAFHLPIIHFGIADCGVSFDVRPAPGYTTSGNTFTLGQPTNDGTNTPAWLITPDINLLGFSLPDFGLDIIAYFLSPYGNNIHPYPECQWLV
;
A
#
# COMPACT_ATOMS: atom_id res chain seq x y z
N MET A 1 -3.89 4.79 -8.17
CA MET A 1 -4.01 5.94 -9.10
C MET A 1 -2.86 6.95 -8.92
N LEU A 2 -2.73 7.65 -7.79
CA LEU A 2 -1.78 8.76 -7.62
C LEU A 2 -0.32 8.44 -8.01
N ALA A 3 0.19 7.26 -7.64
CA ALA A 3 1.55 6.81 -7.95
C ALA A 3 1.88 6.74 -9.47
N ALA A 4 0.88 6.59 -10.34
CA ALA A 4 1.10 6.52 -11.79
C ALA A 4 1.36 7.89 -12.43
N LEU A 5 0.93 8.99 -11.78
CA LEU A 5 1.05 10.35 -12.32
C LEU A 5 2.43 11.00 -12.09
N VAL A 6 3.28 10.40 -11.25
CA VAL A 6 4.54 11.01 -10.80
C VAL A 6 5.76 10.61 -11.65
N ASN A 7 5.66 9.55 -12.46
CA ASN A 7 6.80 9.07 -13.26
C ASN A 7 6.41 8.55 -14.67
N PRO A 8 6.19 9.43 -15.65
CA PRO A 8 5.94 9.04 -17.05
C PRO A 8 7.18 8.44 -17.76
N GLY A 9 8.36 8.40 -17.12
CA GLY A 9 9.59 7.92 -17.75
C GLY A 9 9.72 6.39 -17.86
N ALA A 10 8.86 5.62 -17.20
CA ALA A 10 9.00 4.16 -17.11
C ALA A 10 8.53 3.39 -18.37
N ALA A 11 7.72 4.01 -19.24
CA ALA A 11 6.95 3.30 -20.28
C ALA A 11 7.77 2.75 -21.47
N HIS A 12 9.07 3.05 -21.57
CA HIS A 12 9.91 2.68 -22.73
C HIS A 12 11.21 1.94 -22.36
N ALA A 13 11.32 1.40 -21.15
CA ALA A 13 12.23 0.29 -20.91
C ALA A 13 11.60 -1.01 -21.46
N ALA A 14 12.33 -1.76 -22.28
CA ALA A 14 11.93 -3.14 -22.57
C ALA A 14 11.87 -3.92 -21.24
N PRO A 15 10.87 -4.80 -21.02
CA PRO A 15 10.66 -5.41 -19.72
C PRO A 15 11.86 -6.24 -19.30
N LEU A 16 12.59 -5.74 -18.30
CA LEU A 16 13.46 -6.58 -17.49
C LEU A 16 12.55 -7.67 -16.88
N PRO A 17 12.89 -8.96 -17.00
CA PRO A 17 12.06 -10.02 -16.46
C PRO A 17 11.91 -9.79 -14.95
N ALA A 18 10.66 -9.76 -14.48
CA ALA A 18 10.36 -9.51 -13.08
C ALA A 18 11.05 -10.58 -12.22
N VAL A 19 12.03 -10.17 -11.42
CA VAL A 19 12.69 -11.04 -10.44
C VAL A 19 11.71 -11.25 -9.30
N ALA A 20 10.80 -12.21 -9.49
CA ALA A 20 9.93 -12.68 -8.43
C ALA A 20 10.80 -13.16 -7.26
N GLY A 21 10.49 -12.72 -6.04
CA GLY A 21 11.26 -12.99 -4.82
C GLY A 21 11.26 -14.44 -4.32
N GLY A 22 10.99 -15.41 -5.20
CA GLY A 22 11.03 -16.85 -4.93
C GLY A 22 12.09 -17.51 -5.80
N SER A 23 13.32 -17.62 -5.30
CA SER A 23 14.42 -18.33 -5.97
C SER A 23 14.26 -19.86 -5.89
N ALA A 24 13.12 -20.36 -6.40
CA ALA A 24 12.76 -21.78 -6.41
C ALA A 24 13.78 -22.59 -7.21
N VAL A 25 14.56 -23.44 -6.54
CA VAL A 25 15.61 -24.26 -7.20
C VAL A 25 14.95 -25.26 -8.15
N ARG A 26 15.41 -25.29 -9.40
CA ARG A 26 14.88 -26.15 -10.48
C ARG A 26 15.90 -27.17 -10.94
N CYS A 27 15.46 -28.38 -11.25
CA CYS A 27 16.36 -29.44 -11.70
C CYS A 27 17.13 -29.12 -12.99
N ALA A 28 16.56 -28.26 -13.85
CA ALA A 28 17.20 -27.82 -15.10
C ALA A 28 18.44 -26.93 -14.90
N GLU A 29 18.61 -26.32 -13.72
CA GLU A 29 19.59 -25.27 -13.45
C GLU A 29 20.56 -25.73 -12.33
N PRO A 30 21.64 -26.46 -12.68
CA PRO A 30 22.64 -26.87 -11.70
C PRO A 30 23.38 -25.65 -11.13
N PRO A 31 23.56 -25.55 -9.80
CA PRO A 31 24.38 -24.51 -9.19
C PRO A 31 25.86 -24.66 -9.60
N PRO A 32 26.65 -23.56 -9.59
CA PRO A 32 28.07 -23.58 -9.96
C PRO A 32 28.97 -24.13 -8.83
N THR A 33 28.55 -25.21 -8.18
CA THR A 33 29.19 -25.83 -7.02
C THR A 33 29.71 -27.24 -7.31
N GLU A 34 30.65 -27.72 -6.50
CA GLU A 34 31.25 -29.04 -6.71
C GLU A 34 30.19 -30.16 -6.64
N GLY A 35 30.34 -31.16 -7.51
CA GLY A 35 29.41 -32.27 -7.64
C GLY A 35 28.08 -31.97 -8.36
N ALA A 36 27.77 -30.73 -8.74
CA ALA A 36 26.54 -30.36 -9.46
C ALA A 36 26.55 -30.77 -10.95
N THR A 37 26.71 -32.07 -11.21
CA THR A 37 26.76 -32.65 -12.56
C THR A 37 25.52 -33.47 -12.88
N ALA A 38 25.20 -33.60 -14.18
CA ALA A 38 24.11 -34.48 -14.63
C ALA A 38 24.31 -35.95 -14.19
N GLU A 39 25.55 -36.45 -14.17
CA GLU A 39 25.86 -37.81 -13.69
C GLU A 39 25.58 -37.97 -12.19
N THR A 40 25.92 -36.98 -11.36
CA THR A 40 25.60 -36.98 -9.93
C THR A 40 24.10 -36.90 -9.69
N ARG A 41 23.39 -36.07 -10.45
CA ARG A 41 21.91 -35.98 -10.45
C ARG A 41 21.27 -37.31 -10.77
N ASP A 42 21.64 -37.90 -11.90
CA ASP A 42 21.00 -39.13 -12.38
C ASP A 42 21.28 -40.29 -11.40
N ARG A 43 22.52 -40.38 -10.86
CA ARG A 43 22.85 -41.32 -9.78
C ARG A 43 22.06 -41.10 -8.49
N PHE A 44 21.77 -39.84 -8.12
CA PHE A 44 20.96 -39.54 -6.93
C PHE A 44 19.49 -39.92 -7.17
N VAL A 45 18.91 -39.46 -8.27
CA VAL A 45 17.49 -39.62 -8.59
C VAL A 45 17.12 -41.10 -8.80
N ASP A 46 17.91 -41.87 -9.57
CA ASP A 46 17.67 -43.30 -9.80
C ASP A 46 17.76 -44.14 -8.51
N LEU A 47 18.55 -43.67 -7.54
CA LEU A 47 18.80 -44.37 -6.28
C LEU A 47 17.78 -43.98 -5.19
N TRP A 48 17.32 -42.72 -5.18
CA TRP A 48 16.40 -42.20 -4.16
C TRP A 48 14.91 -42.21 -4.55
N ALA A 49 14.54 -42.14 -5.84
CA ALA A 49 13.13 -42.25 -6.24
C ALA A 49 12.48 -43.60 -5.88
N PRO A 50 13.15 -44.76 -6.02
CA PRO A 50 12.62 -46.05 -5.53
C PRO A 50 12.45 -46.09 -4.00
N ARG A 51 13.32 -45.40 -3.26
CA ARG A 51 13.26 -45.31 -1.79
C ARG A 51 12.12 -44.44 -1.31
N PHE A 52 11.89 -43.30 -1.96
CA PHE A 52 10.77 -42.41 -1.65
C PHE A 52 9.41 -43.01 -2.01
N THR A 53 9.33 -43.86 -3.04
CA THR A 53 8.10 -44.58 -3.39
C THR A 53 7.80 -45.78 -2.47
N ASP A 54 8.81 -46.44 -1.88
CA ASP A 54 8.59 -47.42 -0.80
C ASP A 54 8.21 -46.73 0.53
N ASN A 55 6.90 -46.71 0.83
CA ASN A 55 6.33 -46.21 2.08
C ASN A 55 6.86 -46.93 3.34
N ALA A 56 7.20 -48.23 3.24
CA ALA A 56 7.77 -49.01 4.35
C ALA A 56 9.27 -48.73 4.54
N TRP A 57 10.03 -48.41 3.49
CA TRP A 57 11.38 -47.84 3.63
C TRP A 57 11.31 -46.45 4.24
N ARG A 58 10.51 -45.54 3.67
CA ARG A 58 10.41 -44.14 4.09
C ARG A 58 10.03 -43.98 5.56
N LYS A 59 9.03 -44.74 6.05
CA LYS A 59 8.66 -44.75 7.48
C LYS A 59 9.76 -45.25 8.41
N ARG A 60 10.57 -46.22 7.98
CA ARG A 60 11.73 -46.67 8.76
C ARG A 60 12.83 -45.61 8.77
N PHE A 61 13.17 -45.04 7.62
CA PHE A 61 14.25 -44.08 7.47
C PHE A 61 14.01 -42.77 8.23
N VAL A 62 12.79 -42.21 8.18
CA VAL A 62 12.43 -41.01 8.95
C VAL A 62 12.59 -41.22 10.46
N ALA A 63 12.24 -42.42 10.95
CA ALA A 63 12.30 -42.80 12.36
C ALA A 63 13.71 -43.16 12.89
N LEU A 64 14.77 -43.06 12.06
CA LEU A 64 16.16 -43.22 12.53
C LEU A 64 16.69 -41.90 13.08
N GLU A 65 17.38 -41.94 14.22
CA GLU A 65 18.01 -40.76 14.83
C GLU A 65 19.16 -40.22 13.97
N LYS A 66 19.98 -41.10 13.38
CA LYS A 66 21.15 -40.76 12.55
C LYS A 66 20.98 -41.27 11.11
N VAL A 67 21.69 -40.65 10.16
CA VAL A 67 21.81 -41.16 8.78
C VAL A 67 22.62 -42.47 8.79
N PRO A 68 22.14 -43.58 8.19
CA PRO A 68 22.88 -44.84 8.15
C PRO A 68 24.21 -44.75 7.40
N ALA A 69 25.19 -45.53 7.83
CA ALA A 69 26.54 -45.52 7.25
C ALA A 69 26.59 -45.99 5.78
N ASP A 70 25.67 -46.85 5.35
CA ASP A 70 25.50 -47.25 3.94
C ASP A 70 24.90 -46.13 3.07
N ILE A 71 24.11 -45.24 3.66
CA ILE A 71 23.57 -44.05 3.01
C ILE A 71 24.66 -42.96 2.91
N LEU A 72 25.41 -42.71 4.00
CA LEU A 72 26.55 -41.78 3.98
C LEU A 72 27.63 -42.21 2.98
N ALA A 73 27.84 -43.51 2.78
CA ALA A 73 28.75 -44.06 1.79
C ALA A 73 28.36 -43.77 0.33
N GLU A 74 27.15 -43.27 0.07
CA GLU A 74 26.74 -42.77 -1.26
C GLU A 74 27.36 -41.42 -1.61
N GLY A 75 27.93 -40.71 -0.62
CA GLY A 75 28.69 -39.47 -0.78
C GLY A 75 27.87 -38.20 -1.05
N PHE A 76 26.53 -38.29 -1.16
CA PHE A 76 25.68 -37.13 -1.45
C PHE A 76 25.65 -36.12 -0.30
N HIS A 77 25.70 -36.59 0.96
CA HIS A 77 25.79 -35.76 2.18
C HIS A 77 27.13 -35.03 2.34
N ALA A 78 28.12 -35.31 1.49
CA ALA A 78 29.41 -34.60 1.46
C ALA A 78 29.49 -33.54 0.35
N LEU A 79 28.39 -33.29 -0.37
CA LEU A 79 28.29 -32.24 -1.39
C LEU A 79 27.88 -30.89 -0.76
N PRO A 80 28.22 -29.74 -1.35
CA PRO A 80 27.77 -28.43 -0.85
C PRO A 80 26.23 -28.31 -0.81
N ASP A 81 25.69 -27.58 0.16
CA ASP A 81 24.24 -27.46 0.41
C ASP A 81 23.43 -27.02 -0.81
N ALA A 82 23.98 -26.13 -1.64
CA ALA A 82 23.35 -25.73 -2.91
C ALA A 82 23.22 -26.93 -3.87
N THR A 83 24.26 -27.78 -3.97
CA THR A 83 24.21 -29.04 -4.72
C THR A 83 23.18 -29.99 -4.09
N GLN A 84 23.13 -30.12 -2.77
CA GLN A 84 22.15 -30.98 -2.07
C GLN A 84 20.70 -30.54 -2.35
N LEU A 85 20.40 -29.24 -2.24
CA LEU A 85 19.07 -28.67 -2.50
C LEU A 85 18.65 -28.82 -3.97
N TRP A 86 19.58 -28.67 -4.91
CA TRP A 86 19.35 -28.96 -6.33
C TRP A 86 19.06 -30.44 -6.60
N LEU A 87 19.78 -31.35 -5.94
CA LEU A 87 19.49 -32.79 -6.00
C LEU A 87 18.10 -33.10 -5.42
N SER A 88 17.69 -32.46 -4.32
CA SER A 88 16.32 -32.56 -3.79
C SER A 88 15.27 -32.04 -4.78
N ALA A 89 15.52 -30.92 -5.48
CA ALA A 89 14.62 -30.41 -6.53
C ALA A 89 14.46 -31.41 -7.69
N CYS A 90 15.55 -32.03 -8.14
CA CYS A 90 15.49 -33.10 -9.14
C CYS A 90 14.74 -34.34 -8.68
N LEU A 91 14.81 -34.69 -7.40
CA LEU A 91 14.04 -35.79 -6.83
C LEU A 91 12.55 -35.44 -6.69
N VAL A 92 12.21 -34.20 -6.33
CA VAL A 92 10.81 -33.71 -6.33
C VAL A 92 10.25 -33.76 -7.74
N ASP A 93 10.91 -33.13 -8.72
CA ASP A 93 10.47 -33.10 -10.12
C ASP A 93 10.26 -34.54 -10.65
N LYS A 94 11.15 -35.49 -10.31
CA LYS A 94 10.99 -36.92 -10.67
C LYS A 94 9.83 -37.62 -9.97
N LEU A 95 9.55 -37.30 -8.71
CA LEU A 95 8.42 -37.89 -7.97
C LEU A 95 7.09 -37.37 -8.52
N LEU A 96 7.02 -36.10 -8.91
CA LEU A 96 5.85 -35.49 -9.55
C LEU A 96 5.55 -36.10 -10.94
N ASP A 97 6.58 -36.36 -11.75
CA ASP A 97 6.47 -37.15 -12.99
C ASP A 97 5.83 -38.53 -12.74
N VAL A 98 6.27 -39.23 -11.68
CA VAL A 98 5.81 -40.59 -11.34
C VAL A 98 4.38 -40.60 -10.79
N THR A 99 3.95 -39.55 -10.10
CA THR A 99 2.57 -39.40 -9.61
C THR A 99 1.64 -38.73 -10.61
N ASN A 100 2.16 -38.15 -11.70
CA ASN A 100 1.43 -37.34 -12.68
C ASN A 100 0.64 -36.20 -12.00
N THR A 101 1.33 -35.45 -11.11
CA THR A 101 0.74 -34.35 -10.32
C THR A 101 1.44 -33.03 -10.61
N THR A 102 0.68 -31.97 -10.87
CA THR A 102 1.19 -30.62 -11.12
C THR A 102 0.86 -29.70 -9.93
N PRO A 103 1.79 -29.53 -8.97
CA PRO A 103 1.55 -28.69 -7.80
C PRO A 103 1.63 -27.19 -8.12
N THR A 104 1.01 -26.37 -7.27
CA THR A 104 1.29 -24.93 -7.21
C THR A 104 2.74 -24.65 -6.80
N ALA A 105 3.20 -23.42 -6.99
CA ALA A 105 4.56 -23.02 -6.58
C ALA A 105 4.81 -23.24 -5.07
N GLN A 106 3.85 -22.88 -4.22
CA GLN A 106 3.96 -23.03 -2.76
C GLN A 106 3.97 -24.50 -2.33
N GLU A 107 3.17 -25.36 -2.95
CA GLU A 107 3.22 -26.81 -2.73
C GLU A 107 4.56 -27.40 -3.19
N ARG A 108 5.10 -26.97 -4.34
CA ARG A 108 6.42 -27.43 -4.82
C ARG A 108 7.54 -27.07 -3.84
N GLU A 109 7.57 -25.85 -3.31
CA GLU A 109 8.55 -25.45 -2.31
C GLU A 109 8.36 -26.20 -0.98
N THR A 110 7.10 -26.49 -0.59
CA THR A 110 6.81 -27.35 0.57
C THR A 110 7.33 -28.77 0.36
N TYR A 111 7.19 -29.33 -0.83
CA TYR A 111 7.74 -30.65 -1.19
C TYR A 111 9.27 -30.63 -1.26
N LEU A 112 9.88 -29.56 -1.76
CA LEU A 112 11.33 -29.36 -1.80
C LEU A 112 11.93 -29.31 -0.39
N ALA A 113 11.37 -28.48 0.49
CA ALA A 113 11.77 -28.42 1.90
C ALA A 113 11.60 -29.77 2.60
N GLY A 114 10.47 -30.45 2.38
CA GLY A 114 10.21 -31.79 2.94
C GLY A 114 11.20 -32.85 2.46
N VAL A 115 11.54 -32.89 1.17
CA VAL A 115 12.54 -33.83 0.62
C VAL A 115 13.94 -33.50 1.11
N ALA A 116 14.34 -32.23 1.12
CA ALA A 116 15.66 -31.81 1.62
C ALA A 116 15.83 -32.12 3.12
N MET A 117 14.83 -31.82 3.95
CA MET A 117 14.85 -32.12 5.38
C MET A 117 14.91 -33.64 5.66
N VAL A 118 14.16 -34.46 4.91
CA VAL A 118 14.16 -35.91 5.07
C VAL A 118 15.50 -36.53 4.65
N VAL A 119 16.08 -36.11 3.52
CA VAL A 119 17.33 -36.69 3.01
C VAL A 119 18.55 -36.19 3.78
N PHE A 120 18.69 -34.87 3.93
CA PHE A 120 19.93 -34.22 4.34
C PHE A 120 19.86 -33.60 5.75
N GLY A 121 18.70 -33.05 6.14
CA GLY A 121 18.55 -32.26 7.38
C GLY A 121 18.93 -32.96 8.69
N LYS A 122 18.93 -34.31 8.72
CA LYS A 122 19.38 -35.10 9.88
C LYS A 122 20.83 -34.81 10.28
N GLN A 123 21.71 -34.44 9.36
CA GLN A 123 23.12 -34.12 9.66
C GLN A 123 23.21 -32.81 10.48
N GLY A 124 22.67 -31.71 9.95
CA GLY A 124 22.65 -30.42 10.65
C GLY A 124 21.88 -30.43 11.98
N THR A 125 20.97 -31.39 12.19
CA THR A 125 20.30 -31.58 13.49
C THR A 125 21.22 -32.24 14.54
N GLU A 126 22.24 -32.99 14.10
CA GLU A 126 23.29 -33.50 14.99
C GLU A 126 24.42 -32.49 15.16
N ASP A 127 24.81 -31.76 14.10
CA ASP A 127 25.87 -30.76 14.20
C ASP A 127 25.49 -29.63 15.18
N LEU A 128 24.24 -29.14 15.14
CA LEU A 128 23.70 -28.17 16.12
C LEU A 128 23.67 -28.72 17.56
N LYS A 129 23.50 -30.04 17.69
CA LYS A 129 23.39 -30.75 18.97
C LYS A 129 24.75 -31.01 19.59
N ASP A 130 25.78 -31.30 18.78
CA ASP A 130 27.16 -31.41 19.24
C ASP A 130 27.74 -30.01 19.53
N GLU A 131 27.39 -28.98 18.76
CA GLU A 131 27.73 -27.56 19.06
C GLU A 131 27.08 -27.07 20.36
N LEU A 132 25.84 -27.48 20.66
CA LEU A 132 25.19 -27.28 21.97
C LEU A 132 25.79 -28.08 23.14
N ASN A 133 26.68 -29.04 22.88
CA ASN A 133 27.33 -29.87 23.90
C ASN A 133 28.84 -29.62 24.06
N ASP A 134 29.51 -28.94 23.11
CA ASP A 134 30.95 -28.66 23.23
C ASP A 134 31.23 -27.46 24.15
N THR A 135 32.10 -27.68 25.15
CA THR A 135 32.40 -26.70 26.20
C THR A 135 33.76 -26.04 25.96
N THR A 136 33.72 -24.99 25.13
CA THR A 136 34.91 -24.27 24.65
C THR A 136 35.67 -23.48 25.75
N PRO A 137 36.96 -23.17 25.54
CA PRO A 137 37.94 -23.12 26.64
C PRO A 137 38.13 -21.76 27.34
N THR A 138 38.80 -21.83 28.50
CA THR A 138 39.07 -20.72 29.44
C THR A 138 39.88 -19.55 28.82
N PRO A 139 39.43 -18.29 28.95
CA PRO A 139 40.19 -17.10 28.52
C PRO A 139 41.25 -16.65 29.55
N PRO A 140 42.27 -15.87 29.13
CA PRO A 140 43.32 -15.32 30.00
C PRO A 140 42.84 -14.15 30.89
N PRO A 141 43.57 -13.79 31.96
CA PRO A 141 43.17 -12.75 32.90
C PRO A 141 43.27 -11.32 32.33
N ALA A 142 42.43 -10.42 32.84
CA ALA A 142 42.33 -9.03 32.41
C ALA A 142 43.17 -8.04 33.24
N ASP A 143 43.71 -7.02 32.56
CA ASP A 143 44.16 -5.76 33.18
C ASP A 143 42.99 -4.76 33.30
N THR A 144 43.09 -3.80 34.24
CA THR A 144 42.00 -2.87 34.58
C THR A 144 42.32 -1.39 34.27
N PRO A 145 41.39 -0.64 33.65
CA PRO A 145 41.30 0.82 33.71
C PRO A 145 40.35 1.29 34.85
N PRO A 146 40.39 2.58 35.25
CA PRO A 146 39.89 3.01 36.57
C PRO A 146 38.42 3.45 36.60
N VAL A 147 37.79 3.22 37.75
CA VAL A 147 36.53 3.87 38.17
C VAL A 147 36.79 5.36 38.41
N ASN A 148 35.98 6.23 37.80
CA ASN A 148 35.90 7.63 38.20
C ASN A 148 34.78 7.82 39.23
N ARG A 149 35.01 8.63 40.26
CA ARG A 149 33.96 9.04 41.21
C ARG A 149 33.35 10.37 40.75
N ASP A 150 32.07 10.51 41.05
CA ASP A 150 31.35 11.74 41.44
C ASP A 150 30.02 11.92 40.70
N GLN A 151 28.98 11.29 41.25
CA GLN A 151 27.59 11.76 41.18
C GLN A 151 27.05 11.75 42.61
N THR A 152 26.41 12.85 43.03
CA THR A 152 26.11 13.15 44.43
C THR A 152 24.69 12.75 44.85
N GLY A 153 24.50 12.52 46.16
CA GLY A 153 23.24 12.01 46.72
C GLY A 153 22.04 12.97 46.65
N GLU A 154 22.23 14.22 46.25
CA GLU A 154 21.15 15.22 46.12
C GLU A 154 20.09 14.82 45.08
N ALA A 155 20.44 13.94 44.13
CA ALA A 155 19.50 13.36 43.16
C ALA A 155 18.55 12.30 43.76
N LEU A 156 18.83 11.75 44.95
CA LEU A 156 17.92 10.79 45.63
C LEU A 156 16.96 11.48 46.61
N ASP A 157 17.38 12.55 47.29
CA ASP A 157 16.51 13.24 48.26
C ASP A 157 15.32 13.93 47.57
N ALA A 158 15.50 14.45 46.34
CA ALA A 158 14.40 15.05 45.56
C ALA A 158 13.25 14.06 45.26
N VAL A 159 13.59 12.82 44.88
CA VAL A 159 12.60 11.76 44.60
C VAL A 159 11.89 11.29 45.88
N ALA A 160 12.54 11.44 47.04
CA ALA A 160 11.95 11.07 48.33
C ALA A 160 10.92 12.09 48.87
N GLU A 161 11.00 13.36 48.45
CA GLU A 161 10.08 14.41 48.89
C GLU A 161 8.78 14.44 48.05
N GLU A 162 8.86 14.18 46.73
CA GLU A 162 7.69 14.10 45.84
C GLU A 162 6.76 12.90 46.16
N LEU A 163 7.33 11.78 46.60
CA LEU A 163 6.58 10.60 47.06
C LEU A 163 5.86 10.79 48.43
N ALA A 164 5.94 11.96 49.06
CA ALA A 164 5.38 12.21 50.39
C ALA A 164 3.98 12.86 50.41
N GLU A 165 3.50 13.47 49.32
CA GLU A 165 2.25 14.26 49.33
C GLU A 165 1.00 13.54 48.77
N ALA A 166 1.12 12.31 48.27
CA ALA A 166 -0.02 11.52 47.79
C ALA A 166 -0.92 11.03 48.97
N PRO A 167 -2.25 11.26 48.94
CA PRO A 167 -3.13 10.97 50.08
C PRO A 167 -3.38 9.47 50.30
N SER A 168 -3.31 9.03 51.55
CA SER A 168 -3.30 7.61 51.93
C SER A 168 -4.65 6.89 51.91
N LEU A 169 -4.65 5.63 51.46
CA LEU A 169 -5.54 4.60 51.98
C LEU A 169 -4.71 3.54 52.73
N THR A 170 -5.06 3.27 53.98
CA THR A 170 -4.16 2.59 54.94
C THR A 170 -4.45 1.10 55.10
N SER A 171 -3.42 0.26 54.94
CA SER A 171 -3.37 -1.09 55.52
C SER A 171 -2.11 -1.23 56.39
N ALA A 172 -2.29 -1.65 57.65
CA ALA A 172 -1.23 -1.57 58.67
C ALA A 172 -0.40 -2.87 58.77
N ARG A 173 0.84 -2.77 58.28
CA ARG A 173 2.01 -3.67 58.45
C ARG A 173 1.90 -4.81 59.49
N LEU A 174 2.27 -6.02 59.06
CA LEU A 174 3.03 -6.98 59.90
C LEU A 174 4.53 -6.93 59.52
N PRO A 175 5.46 -7.17 60.47
CA PRO A 175 6.91 -7.04 60.23
C PRO A 175 7.56 -8.33 59.70
N ARG A 176 8.59 -8.18 58.85
CA ARG A 176 9.55 -9.24 58.47
C ARG A 176 10.85 -9.12 59.29
N ALA A 177 11.54 -10.25 59.47
CA ALA A 177 12.98 -10.33 59.79
C ALA A 177 13.51 -11.66 59.19
N SER A 178 14.31 -11.61 58.11
CA SER A 178 15.78 -11.84 58.07
C SER A 178 16.21 -13.31 58.31
N VAL A 179 17.23 -13.89 57.65
CA VAL A 179 18.63 -13.40 57.47
C VAL A 179 19.29 -13.91 56.16
N ALA A 180 20.29 -13.15 55.69
CA ALA A 180 21.35 -13.36 54.67
C ALA A 180 22.02 -14.76 54.55
N ALA A 181 22.80 -15.14 53.50
CA ALA A 181 23.02 -14.62 52.12
C ALA A 181 23.79 -15.66 51.22
N PRO A 182 24.82 -15.37 50.38
CA PRO A 182 24.70 -15.40 48.90
C PRO A 182 25.72 -16.30 48.12
N THR A 183 25.60 -16.40 46.77
CA THR A 183 26.66 -16.07 45.73
C THR A 183 26.59 -16.91 44.42
N ALA A 184 26.10 -16.29 43.33
CA ALA A 184 26.44 -16.41 41.88
C ALA A 184 26.65 -17.76 41.13
N ARG A 185 25.93 -17.94 40.00
CA ARG A 185 26.45 -17.79 38.60
C ARG A 185 25.35 -17.93 37.52
N THR A 186 25.64 -17.43 36.30
CA THR A 186 24.89 -17.52 35.01
C THR A 186 25.04 -18.90 34.35
N SER A 187 24.21 -19.42 33.42
CA SER A 187 22.92 -19.07 32.75
C SER A 187 22.36 -20.37 32.08
N SER A 188 21.44 -20.53 31.09
CA SER A 188 20.84 -19.72 29.99
C SER A 188 19.46 -20.33 29.53
N THR A 189 18.82 -19.79 28.48
CA THR A 189 17.66 -20.35 27.73
C THR A 189 18.05 -21.54 26.82
N ILE A 190 17.16 -22.45 26.37
CA ILE A 190 16.19 -22.39 25.22
C ILE A 190 15.29 -23.67 25.29
N THR A 191 14.08 -23.88 24.71
CA THR A 191 12.94 -23.07 24.17
C THR A 191 12.33 -23.64 22.85
N ALA A 192 11.02 -23.97 22.88
CA ALA A 192 10.03 -24.06 21.76
C ALA A 192 9.92 -25.27 20.78
N GLY A 193 8.68 -25.43 20.25
CA GLY A 193 8.25 -26.24 19.08
C GLY A 193 7.45 -27.52 19.41
N LEU A 194 6.26 -27.84 18.87
CA LEU A 194 5.30 -27.32 17.85
C LEU A 194 3.92 -28.05 18.06
N PRO A 195 2.81 -27.84 17.31
CA PRO A 195 2.24 -26.64 16.65
C PRO A 195 0.75 -26.35 17.05
N PRO A 196 0.16 -25.16 16.74
CA PRO A 196 -0.83 -24.54 17.64
C PRO A 196 -2.04 -23.83 16.96
N SER A 197 -3.19 -24.49 16.72
CA SER A 197 -4.35 -23.77 16.10
C SER A 197 -5.77 -24.35 16.22
N PHE A 198 -6.06 -25.32 17.11
CA PHE A 198 -7.46 -25.79 17.28
C PHE A 198 -7.83 -26.42 18.63
N ASN A 199 -6.85 -26.83 19.44
CA ASN A 199 -7.14 -27.33 20.79
C ASN A 199 -7.25 -26.17 21.80
N ASP A 200 -6.56 -25.07 21.52
CA ASP A 200 -6.28 -24.00 22.47
C ASP A 200 -7.52 -23.17 22.85
N THR A 201 -8.45 -22.89 21.94
CA THR A 201 -9.61 -22.01 22.23
C THR A 201 -10.62 -22.61 23.22
N PHE A 202 -10.64 -23.93 23.41
CA PHE A 202 -11.46 -24.59 24.43
C PHE A 202 -10.68 -24.93 25.71
N THR A 203 -9.35 -24.78 25.69
CA THR A 203 -8.49 -24.87 26.88
C THR A 203 -8.10 -23.49 27.42
N SER A 204 -8.23 -22.40 26.65
CA SER A 204 -7.77 -21.05 27.03
C SER A 204 -8.62 -20.33 28.10
N LEU A 205 -9.62 -20.99 28.69
CA LEU A 205 -10.16 -20.56 29.99
C LEU A 205 -9.20 -21.06 31.09
N PRO A 206 -8.45 -20.19 31.79
CA PRO A 206 -7.26 -20.59 32.55
C PRO A 206 -7.51 -21.58 33.71
N LEU A 207 -8.75 -21.65 34.22
CA LEU A 207 -9.14 -22.70 35.17
C LEU A 207 -9.43 -24.06 34.51
N VAL A 208 -9.88 -24.14 33.26
CA VAL A 208 -10.46 -25.38 32.71
C VAL A 208 -9.41 -26.49 32.51
N PRO A 209 -8.25 -26.29 31.85
CA PRO A 209 -7.23 -27.33 31.72
C PRO A 209 -6.54 -27.58 33.03
N GLN A 210 -6.30 -26.56 33.85
CA GLN A 210 -5.61 -26.75 35.12
C GLN A 210 -6.48 -27.50 36.13
N LEU A 211 -7.80 -27.29 36.11
CA LEU A 211 -8.75 -28.10 36.88
C LEU A 211 -8.89 -29.51 36.26
N LEU A 212 -8.90 -29.66 34.93
CA LEU A 212 -9.00 -30.97 34.27
C LEU A 212 -7.72 -31.81 34.42
N ASP A 213 -6.53 -31.23 34.27
CA ASP A 213 -5.24 -31.89 34.46
C ASP A 213 -4.99 -32.19 35.93
N ALA A 214 -5.34 -31.29 36.86
CA ALA A 214 -5.33 -31.61 38.29
C ALA A 214 -6.36 -32.71 38.64
N LEU A 215 -7.50 -32.75 37.95
CA LEU A 215 -8.51 -33.80 38.11
C LEU A 215 -8.08 -35.12 37.46
N ASP A 216 -7.34 -35.11 36.34
CA ASP A 216 -6.87 -36.30 35.65
C ASP A 216 -5.57 -36.85 36.28
N GLU A 217 -4.69 -36.01 36.83
CA GLU A 217 -3.65 -36.42 37.77
C GLU A 217 -4.27 -37.01 39.05
N LEU A 218 -5.30 -36.37 39.61
CA LEU A 218 -6.02 -36.90 40.77
C LEU A 218 -6.72 -38.23 40.44
N LEU A 219 -7.32 -38.38 39.25
CA LEU A 219 -7.93 -39.63 38.79
C LEU A 219 -6.89 -40.70 38.45
N GLN A 220 -5.73 -40.34 37.91
CA GLN A 220 -4.62 -41.27 37.66
C GLN A 220 -3.95 -41.71 38.96
N GLU A 221 -3.73 -40.84 39.94
CA GLU A 221 -3.28 -41.25 41.27
C GLU A 221 -4.37 -42.03 42.01
N VAL A 222 -5.65 -41.65 41.94
CA VAL A 222 -6.76 -42.47 42.44
C VAL A 222 -6.78 -43.85 41.76
N SER A 223 -6.48 -43.96 40.48
CA SER A 223 -6.36 -45.23 39.74
C SER A 223 -5.14 -46.07 40.19
N LYS A 224 -3.95 -45.45 40.33
CA LYS A 224 -2.74 -46.08 40.89
C LYS A 224 -2.95 -46.52 42.35
N ILE A 225 -3.76 -45.79 43.13
CA ILE A 225 -4.19 -46.13 44.48
C ILE A 225 -5.18 -47.30 44.44
N GLN A 226 -6.23 -47.25 43.61
CA GLN A 226 -7.21 -48.34 43.42
C GLN A 226 -6.50 -49.67 43.15
N GLY A 227 -5.53 -49.68 42.21
CA GLY A 227 -4.72 -50.85 41.87
C GLY A 227 -3.93 -51.48 43.03
N LYS A 228 -3.73 -50.76 44.15
CA LYS A 228 -3.13 -51.27 45.39
C LYS A 228 -4.11 -51.44 46.55
N LEU A 229 -5.17 -50.61 46.61
CA LEU A 229 -6.14 -50.63 47.71
C LEU A 229 -7.02 -51.89 47.68
N PHE A 230 -7.33 -52.41 46.49
CA PHE A 230 -8.20 -53.58 46.31
C PHE A 230 -7.60 -54.93 46.74
N THR A 231 -6.39 -54.97 47.32
CA THR A 231 -5.86 -56.18 47.98
C THR A 231 -6.10 -56.23 49.49
N LEU A 232 -6.76 -55.23 50.10
CA LEU A 232 -6.92 -55.13 51.56
C LEU A 232 -8.38 -54.93 52.02
N PRO A 233 -8.80 -55.54 53.15
CA PRO A 233 -10.13 -55.34 53.70
C PRO A 233 -10.28 -53.94 54.33
N VAL A 234 -11.23 -53.17 53.79
CA VAL A 234 -11.46 -51.73 54.01
C VAL A 234 -11.50 -51.30 55.49
N VAL A 235 -11.95 -52.19 56.39
CA VAL A 235 -12.16 -51.90 57.83
C VAL A 235 -10.86 -51.53 58.58
N ASN A 236 -9.68 -51.88 58.06
CA ASN A 236 -8.41 -51.75 58.82
C ASN A 236 -7.44 -50.66 58.34
N LEU A 237 -7.85 -49.78 57.41
CA LEU A 237 -6.99 -48.72 56.85
C LEU A 237 -6.94 -47.44 57.71
N LEU A 238 -7.95 -47.20 58.55
CA LEU A 238 -8.01 -46.03 59.46
C LEU A 238 -7.58 -46.34 60.90
N SER A 239 -7.46 -47.63 61.28
CA SER A 239 -7.09 -48.02 62.65
C SER A 239 -5.66 -47.63 63.10
N PRO A 240 -4.66 -47.42 62.22
CA PRO A 240 -3.33 -46.94 62.62
C PRO A 240 -3.12 -45.44 62.36
N LEU A 241 -4.16 -44.68 61.99
CA LEU A 241 -4.02 -43.24 61.70
C LEU A 241 -3.92 -42.44 63.00
N PHE A 242 -2.77 -41.78 63.17
CA PHE A 242 -2.53 -40.80 64.23
C PHE A 242 -2.64 -39.39 63.67
N TYR A 243 -3.12 -38.47 64.50
CA TYR A 243 -3.20 -37.05 64.18
C TYR A 243 -2.67 -36.21 65.35
N LYS A 244 -2.34 -34.95 65.07
CA LYS A 244 -2.08 -33.93 66.07
C LYS A 244 -3.16 -32.86 65.97
N ILE A 245 -3.47 -32.21 67.09
CA ILE A 245 -4.10 -30.89 67.09
C ILE A 245 -3.00 -29.86 67.19
N CYS A 246 -3.04 -28.87 66.31
CA CYS A 246 -2.23 -27.67 66.37
C CYS A 246 -3.14 -26.46 66.61
N ALA A 247 -2.66 -25.49 67.37
CA ALA A 247 -3.37 -24.25 67.64
C ALA A 247 -2.41 -23.06 67.74
N GLU A 248 -2.90 -21.88 67.36
CA GLU A 248 -2.16 -20.61 67.38
C GLU A 248 -3.11 -19.41 67.58
N SER A 249 -2.61 -18.34 68.19
CA SER A 249 -3.38 -17.12 68.47
C SER A 249 -2.46 -15.88 68.53
N PRO A 250 -3.00 -14.65 68.65
CA PRO A 250 -2.20 -13.45 68.91
C PRO A 250 -1.38 -13.47 70.20
N THR A 251 -1.71 -14.33 71.18
CA THR A 251 -0.98 -14.46 72.46
C THR A 251 -0.16 -15.74 72.57
N MET A 252 -0.38 -16.71 71.69
CA MET A 252 0.25 -18.03 71.74
C MET A 252 0.79 -18.47 70.37
N PRO A 253 2.12 -18.68 70.23
CA PRO A 253 2.70 -19.19 69.00
C PRO A 253 2.25 -20.63 68.73
N LEU A 254 2.37 -21.07 67.48
CA LEU A 254 1.97 -22.40 67.01
C LEU A 254 2.44 -23.53 67.95
N SER A 255 1.48 -24.16 68.62
CA SER A 255 1.68 -25.27 69.53
C SER A 255 0.91 -26.49 69.02
N CYS A 256 1.53 -27.66 69.05
CA CYS A 256 0.93 -28.90 68.57
C CYS A 256 1.00 -30.00 69.63
N SER A 257 -0.07 -30.79 69.73
CA SER A 257 -0.16 -31.94 70.63
C SER A 257 0.83 -33.05 70.26
N ILE A 258 1.01 -33.99 71.19
CA ILE A 258 1.51 -35.32 70.84
C ILE A 258 0.56 -35.97 69.80
N SER A 259 1.11 -36.87 68.98
CA SER A 259 0.30 -37.66 68.04
C SER A 259 -0.60 -38.61 68.81
N LEU A 260 -1.92 -38.52 68.60
CA LEU A 260 -2.93 -39.35 69.23
C LEU A 260 -3.73 -40.13 68.17
N PRO A 261 -4.31 -41.30 68.52
CA PRO A 261 -5.18 -42.03 67.59
C PRO A 261 -6.38 -41.19 67.18
N VAL A 262 -6.72 -41.24 65.89
CA VAL A 262 -7.94 -40.61 65.34
C VAL A 262 -9.18 -41.07 66.13
N GLY A 263 -10.03 -40.12 66.50
CA GLY A 263 -11.17 -40.30 67.41
C GLY A 263 -10.94 -39.97 68.88
N VAL A 264 -9.69 -39.78 69.35
CA VAL A 264 -9.43 -39.30 70.73
C VAL A 264 -9.51 -37.76 70.78
N PRO A 265 -10.37 -37.14 71.62
CA PRO A 265 -10.38 -35.68 71.80
C PRO A 265 -9.07 -35.16 72.39
N VAL A 266 -8.61 -34.02 71.89
CA VAL A 266 -7.36 -33.38 72.34
C VAL A 266 -7.68 -31.99 72.90
N PRO A 267 -7.40 -31.73 74.19
CA PRO A 267 -7.49 -30.38 74.73
C PRO A 267 -6.32 -29.53 74.24
N ALA A 268 -6.58 -28.26 73.88
CA ALA A 268 -5.56 -27.29 73.52
C ALA A 268 -5.77 -25.97 74.30
N ASP A 269 -4.69 -25.50 74.90
CA ASP A 269 -4.48 -24.10 75.30
C ASP A 269 -4.34 -23.27 74.01
N VAL A 270 -5.01 -22.11 73.94
CA VAL A 270 -4.82 -21.14 72.84
C VAL A 270 -4.62 -19.72 73.35
N THR A 271 -4.81 -19.45 74.64
CA THR A 271 -4.55 -18.15 75.27
C THR A 271 -3.10 -18.03 75.77
N GLY A 272 -2.45 -19.15 76.08
CA GLY A 272 -1.12 -19.25 76.65
C GLY A 272 -1.11 -19.33 78.18
N ASP A 273 -2.25 -19.54 78.85
CA ASP A 273 -2.37 -19.55 80.31
C ASP A 273 -2.11 -20.94 80.97
N HIS A 274 -1.81 -21.95 80.14
CA HIS A 274 -1.60 -23.36 80.50
C HIS A 274 -2.86 -24.12 80.94
N LEU A 275 -4.05 -23.55 80.74
CA LEU A 275 -5.34 -24.23 80.80
C LEU A 275 -5.86 -24.49 79.37
N PRO A 276 -6.63 -25.56 79.13
CA PRO A 276 -7.20 -25.80 77.82
C PRO A 276 -8.45 -24.95 77.59
N ASP A 277 -8.40 -24.08 76.59
CA ASP A 277 -9.50 -23.24 76.12
C ASP A 277 -10.48 -24.00 75.24
N VAL A 278 -9.95 -24.91 74.40
CA VAL A 278 -10.70 -25.66 73.39
C VAL A 278 -10.44 -27.16 73.50
N LEU A 279 -11.43 -27.94 73.08
CA LEU A 279 -11.35 -29.37 72.86
C LEU A 279 -11.53 -29.62 71.36
N ALA A 280 -10.47 -30.06 70.68
CA ALA A 280 -10.52 -30.38 69.27
C ALA A 280 -10.45 -31.90 69.04
N GLN A 281 -11.21 -32.41 68.07
CA GLN A 281 -11.31 -33.84 67.79
C GLN A 281 -11.43 -34.09 66.28
N LEU A 282 -10.48 -34.84 65.72
CA LEU A 282 -10.62 -35.42 64.38
C LEU A 282 -11.23 -36.82 64.53
N ASN A 283 -12.49 -36.96 64.14
CA ASN A 283 -13.20 -38.23 64.11
C ASN A 283 -13.19 -38.82 62.68
N PRO A 284 -12.99 -40.13 62.51
CA PRO A 284 -13.22 -40.78 61.23
C PRO A 284 -14.74 -40.90 61.04
N VAL A 285 -15.28 -40.39 59.95
CA VAL A 285 -16.68 -40.64 59.59
C VAL A 285 -16.70 -41.74 58.54
N THR A 286 -16.98 -42.95 58.98
CA THR A 286 -17.13 -44.12 58.11
C THR A 286 -18.45 -44.80 58.43
N ASN A 287 -19.23 -45.09 57.39
CA ASN A 287 -20.25 -46.13 57.44
C ASN A 287 -19.84 -47.23 56.44
N LEU A 288 -20.77 -48.06 55.95
CA LEU A 288 -20.45 -49.12 54.98
C LEU A 288 -20.29 -48.62 53.52
N ILE A 289 -20.54 -47.33 53.27
CA ILE A 289 -20.72 -46.71 51.95
C ILE A 289 -19.92 -45.40 51.84
N ASP A 290 -19.96 -44.56 52.86
CA ASP A 290 -19.30 -43.25 52.92
C ASP A 290 -18.04 -43.28 53.81
N VAL A 291 -17.00 -42.53 53.43
CA VAL A 291 -15.76 -42.34 54.21
C VAL A 291 -15.36 -40.87 54.21
N GLY A 292 -14.91 -40.35 55.35
CA GLY A 292 -14.47 -38.96 55.49
C GLY A 292 -13.95 -38.66 56.90
N ALA A 293 -13.83 -37.38 57.20
CA ALA A 293 -13.33 -36.87 58.47
C ALA A 293 -14.25 -35.76 59.01
N ARG A 294 -14.57 -35.84 60.30
CA ARG A 294 -15.21 -34.76 61.04
C ARG A 294 -14.18 -34.14 61.95
N PHE A 295 -13.77 -32.92 61.63
CA PHE A 295 -13.06 -32.04 62.53
C PHE A 295 -14.08 -31.27 63.37
N ALA A 296 -13.93 -31.29 64.70
CA ALA A 296 -14.76 -30.51 65.60
C ALA A 296 -13.88 -29.77 66.60
N VAL A 297 -14.19 -28.50 66.86
CA VAL A 297 -13.54 -27.64 67.85
C VAL A 297 -14.63 -27.06 68.75
N GLN A 298 -14.64 -27.50 70.00
CA GLN A 298 -15.57 -27.03 71.02
C GLN A 298 -14.83 -26.14 72.01
N ARG A 299 -15.36 -24.96 72.33
CA ARG A 299 -14.86 -24.20 73.47
C ARG A 299 -15.22 -24.88 74.78
N ILE A 300 -14.27 -24.95 75.69
CA ILE A 300 -14.47 -25.45 77.06
C ILE A 300 -15.26 -24.41 77.88
N THR A 301 -15.09 -23.12 77.57
CA THR A 301 -15.92 -22.02 78.09
C THR A 301 -16.58 -21.23 76.94
N PRO A 302 -17.77 -21.63 76.43
CA PRO A 302 -18.36 -20.99 75.24
C PRO A 302 -18.78 -19.52 75.41
N ASN A 303 -18.77 -18.97 76.63
CA ASN A 303 -19.19 -17.60 76.95
C ASN A 303 -18.05 -16.73 77.53
N SER A 304 -16.77 -17.14 77.43
CA SER A 304 -15.63 -16.45 78.06
C SER A 304 -15.18 -15.14 77.37
N GLY A 305 -15.77 -14.78 76.23
CA GLY A 305 -15.42 -13.59 75.44
C GLY A 305 -14.83 -13.95 74.07
N PRO A 306 -14.23 -12.99 73.35
CA PRO A 306 -13.55 -13.27 72.09
C PRO A 306 -12.39 -14.25 72.27
N LEU A 307 -12.26 -15.22 71.38
CA LEU A 307 -11.13 -16.16 71.35
C LEU A 307 -10.58 -16.21 69.91
N PRO A 308 -9.73 -15.24 69.51
CA PRO A 308 -9.15 -15.19 68.18
C PRO A 308 -8.05 -16.24 68.03
N ALA A 309 -8.42 -17.46 67.66
CA ALA A 309 -7.52 -18.60 67.55
C ALA A 309 -7.77 -19.41 66.27
N HIS A 310 -6.70 -19.94 65.69
CA HIS A 310 -6.74 -20.93 64.61
C HIS A 310 -6.45 -22.30 65.21
N VAL A 311 -7.32 -23.27 64.96
CA VAL A 311 -7.24 -24.62 65.52
C VAL A 311 -7.44 -25.62 64.39
N PHE A 312 -6.46 -26.50 64.20
CA PHE A 312 -6.42 -27.41 63.06
C PHE A 312 -5.86 -28.80 63.41
N ALA A 313 -6.34 -29.82 62.72
CA ALA A 313 -5.78 -31.16 62.75
C ALA A 313 -4.67 -31.30 61.70
N VAL A 314 -3.64 -32.10 62.02
CA VAL A 314 -2.56 -32.49 61.11
C VAL A 314 -2.42 -34.02 61.14
N TYR A 315 -2.43 -34.68 59.98
CA TYR A 315 -2.20 -36.13 59.87
C TYR A 315 -1.44 -36.52 58.61
N ASP A 316 -0.69 -37.63 58.68
CA ASP A 316 0.11 -38.16 57.58
C ASP A 316 -0.58 -39.36 56.94
N THR A 317 -0.67 -39.37 55.61
CA THR A 317 -1.33 -40.45 54.86
C THR A 317 -0.34 -41.60 54.57
N PRO A 318 -0.60 -42.84 55.03
CA PRO A 318 0.39 -43.92 55.00
C PRO A 318 0.64 -44.53 53.61
N VAL A 319 -0.21 -44.24 52.62
CA VAL A 319 -0.14 -44.84 51.27
C VAL A 319 0.43 -43.86 50.24
N VAL A 320 -0.07 -42.61 50.21
CA VAL A 320 0.23 -41.62 49.17
C VAL A 320 1.34 -40.63 49.54
N LYS A 321 1.90 -40.75 50.75
CA LYS A 321 2.92 -39.83 51.29
C LYS A 321 2.51 -38.35 51.15
N LYS A 322 1.31 -38.01 51.57
CA LYS A 322 0.87 -36.61 51.73
C LYS A 322 0.59 -36.30 53.20
N ARG A 323 1.01 -35.14 53.70
CA ARG A 323 0.55 -34.56 54.97
C ARG A 323 -0.70 -33.73 54.67
N VAL A 324 -1.75 -33.89 55.48
CA VAL A 324 -3.02 -33.16 55.32
C VAL A 324 -3.30 -32.35 56.58
N THR A 325 -3.76 -31.11 56.37
CA THR A 325 -4.24 -30.21 57.42
C THR A 325 -5.70 -29.80 57.17
N VAL A 326 -6.48 -29.66 58.23
CA VAL A 326 -7.87 -29.16 58.17
C VAL A 326 -8.23 -28.46 59.48
N GLY A 327 -8.85 -27.28 59.40
CA GLY A 327 -9.01 -26.41 60.56
C GLY A 327 -10.14 -25.39 60.49
N VAL A 328 -10.28 -24.65 61.59
CA VAL A 328 -11.15 -23.48 61.72
C VAL A 328 -10.30 -22.33 62.25
N ASP A 329 -10.29 -21.20 61.54
CA ASP A 329 -9.56 -19.99 61.90
C ASP A 329 -10.53 -18.90 62.38
N GLY A 330 -10.55 -18.68 63.69
CA GLY A 330 -11.28 -17.59 64.34
C GLY A 330 -10.46 -16.32 64.55
N ARG A 331 -9.19 -16.23 64.10
CA ARG A 331 -8.32 -15.07 64.38
C ARG A 331 -8.85 -13.76 63.77
N ALA A 332 -9.61 -13.85 62.68
CA ALA A 332 -10.25 -12.70 62.02
C ALA A 332 -11.34 -12.03 62.89
N SER A 333 -11.89 -12.72 63.91
CA SER A 333 -12.71 -12.07 64.94
C SER A 333 -12.73 -12.87 66.25
N THR A 334 -13.32 -14.06 66.22
CA THR A 334 -13.46 -14.96 67.36
C THR A 334 -13.89 -16.34 66.84
N LEU A 335 -13.28 -17.42 67.34
CA LEU A 335 -13.70 -18.80 67.02
C LEU A 335 -15.15 -19.03 67.48
N GLY A 336 -15.95 -19.82 66.78
CA GLY A 336 -17.30 -20.19 67.20
C GLY A 336 -17.34 -20.84 68.59
N GLY A 337 -18.50 -20.82 69.22
CA GLY A 337 -18.72 -21.48 70.52
C GLY A 337 -18.56 -23.00 70.44
N ASN A 338 -19.00 -23.59 69.34
CA ASN A 338 -18.76 -24.99 68.99
C ASN A 338 -18.83 -25.14 67.46
N SER A 339 -17.68 -25.25 66.80
CA SER A 339 -17.54 -25.29 65.34
C SER A 339 -17.19 -26.70 64.88
N THR A 340 -17.98 -27.28 63.97
CA THR A 340 -17.72 -28.57 63.32
C THR A 340 -17.57 -28.35 61.82
N ALA A 341 -16.49 -28.86 61.23
CA ALA A 341 -16.34 -29.06 59.80
C ALA A 341 -16.32 -30.57 59.49
N ARG A 342 -17.32 -31.07 58.77
CA ARG A 342 -17.43 -32.49 58.38
C ARG A 342 -17.25 -32.62 56.88
N VAL A 343 -16.14 -33.21 56.44
CA VAL A 343 -15.88 -33.51 55.03
C VAL A 343 -16.11 -35.00 54.78
N LEU A 344 -16.92 -35.33 53.78
CA LEU A 344 -17.35 -36.68 53.43
C LEU A 344 -17.09 -36.95 51.95
N LEU A 345 -16.42 -38.06 51.62
CA LEU A 345 -16.56 -38.74 50.34
C LEU A 345 -17.70 -39.76 50.50
N LYS A 346 -18.88 -39.38 50.01
CA LYS A 346 -20.07 -40.24 49.97
C LYS A 346 -19.90 -41.29 48.89
N ASN A 347 -20.46 -42.48 49.14
CA ASN A 347 -20.51 -43.60 48.20
C ASN A 347 -19.16 -43.91 47.51
N VAL A 348 -18.15 -44.26 48.31
CA VAL A 348 -16.79 -44.57 47.85
C VAL A 348 -16.78 -45.63 46.74
N VAL A 349 -17.70 -46.60 46.80
CA VAL A 349 -17.87 -47.65 45.79
C VAL A 349 -18.24 -47.08 44.42
N ALA A 350 -19.02 -46.00 44.36
CA ALA A 350 -19.38 -45.34 43.11
C ALA A 350 -18.32 -44.31 42.65
N ALA A 351 -17.57 -43.71 43.59
CA ALA A 351 -16.42 -42.87 43.28
C ALA A 351 -15.32 -43.64 42.52
N ILE A 352 -15.17 -44.94 42.79
CA ILE A 352 -14.32 -45.87 42.01
C ILE A 352 -14.77 -45.96 40.54
N THR A 353 -16.07 -45.82 40.27
CA THR A 353 -16.66 -45.80 38.92
C THR A 353 -16.93 -44.39 38.37
N GLY A 354 -16.32 -43.36 38.95
CA GLY A 354 -16.41 -41.97 38.48
C GLY A 354 -17.56 -41.11 39.02
N ASP A 355 -18.46 -41.65 39.86
CA ASP A 355 -19.51 -40.89 40.56
C ASP A 355 -18.98 -40.44 41.94
N ILE A 356 -18.20 -39.37 41.92
CA ILE A 356 -17.49 -38.82 43.08
C ILE A 356 -18.42 -37.83 43.79
N GLN A 357 -18.85 -38.16 45.02
CA GLN A 357 -19.73 -37.30 45.81
C GLN A 357 -19.01 -36.76 47.05
N VAL A 358 -18.57 -35.52 47.00
CA VAL A 358 -18.01 -34.78 48.14
C VAL A 358 -19.12 -33.98 48.83
N ALA A 359 -19.08 -33.92 50.16
CA ALA A 359 -19.85 -32.93 50.92
C ALA A 359 -19.02 -32.37 52.07
N ALA A 360 -19.09 -31.06 52.27
CA ALA A 360 -18.58 -30.37 53.44
C ALA A 360 -19.76 -29.76 54.19
N ASP A 361 -20.16 -30.39 55.30
CA ASP A 361 -21.19 -29.87 56.20
C ASP A 361 -20.49 -29.16 57.36
N VAL A 362 -20.66 -27.85 57.45
CA VAL A 362 -20.08 -26.99 58.48
C VAL A 362 -21.19 -26.48 59.38
N VAL A 363 -21.01 -26.61 60.70
CA VAL A 363 -22.01 -26.20 61.71
C VAL A 363 -21.28 -25.45 62.82
N SER A 364 -21.63 -24.18 63.02
CA SER A 364 -21.08 -23.33 64.10
C SER A 364 -22.19 -22.88 65.05
N THR A 365 -21.98 -23.14 66.34
CA THR A 365 -22.85 -22.66 67.42
C THR A 365 -22.30 -21.35 67.93
N ASN A 366 -23.06 -20.26 67.79
CA ASN A 366 -22.61 -18.88 68.04
C ASN A 366 -21.33 -18.56 67.23
N PRO A 367 -21.40 -18.51 65.89
CA PRO A 367 -20.26 -18.14 65.05
C PRO A 367 -19.78 -16.71 65.32
N GLY A 368 -18.50 -16.47 65.05
CA GLY A 368 -17.93 -15.13 65.04
C GLY A 368 -18.42 -14.29 63.85
N PRO A 369 -18.34 -12.95 63.91
CA PRO A 369 -18.61 -12.08 62.76
C PRO A 369 -17.76 -12.42 61.53
N LYS A 370 -16.56 -12.97 61.73
CA LYS A 370 -15.69 -13.56 60.71
C LYS A 370 -14.95 -14.78 61.27
N GLU A 371 -15.14 -15.94 60.65
CA GLU A 371 -14.30 -17.14 60.80
C GLU A 371 -13.90 -17.62 59.40
N ALA A 372 -12.90 -18.50 59.31
CA ALA A 372 -12.52 -19.16 58.07
C ALA A 372 -12.35 -20.67 58.24
N ILE A 373 -12.53 -21.42 57.16
CA ILE A 373 -12.25 -22.86 57.08
C ILE A 373 -10.88 -23.01 56.42
N THR A 374 -9.93 -23.64 57.10
CA THR A 374 -8.57 -23.84 56.59
C THR A 374 -8.34 -25.28 56.15
N PHE A 375 -7.55 -25.47 55.09
CA PHE A 375 -7.13 -26.78 54.60
C PHE A 375 -5.70 -26.73 54.05
N GLY A 376 -5.07 -27.88 53.89
CA GLY A 376 -3.79 -27.97 53.21
C GLY A 376 -3.34 -29.39 52.95
N VAL A 377 -2.47 -29.55 51.96
CA VAL A 377 -1.87 -30.80 51.51
C VAL A 377 -0.40 -30.53 51.19
N LYS A 378 0.52 -31.37 51.66
CA LYS A 378 1.95 -31.30 51.32
C LYS A 378 2.46 -32.65 50.86
N SER A 379 3.36 -32.69 49.88
CA SER A 379 4.21 -33.85 49.59
C SER A 379 5.06 -34.23 50.79
N LEU A 380 5.31 -35.53 50.97
CA LEU A 380 6.26 -36.07 51.95
C LEU A 380 7.31 -36.93 51.22
N THR A 381 8.48 -36.38 50.96
CA THR A 381 9.58 -37.09 50.31
C THR A 381 10.51 -37.75 51.32
N GLY A 382 11.36 -38.68 50.85
CA GLY A 382 12.19 -39.52 51.74
C GLY A 382 11.41 -40.65 52.44
N GLY A 383 11.76 -40.93 53.70
CA GLY A 383 11.10 -41.93 54.56
C GLY A 383 11.56 -43.39 54.38
N SER A 384 12.48 -43.69 53.47
CA SER A 384 13.11 -45.01 53.35
C SER A 384 14.35 -45.12 54.24
N GLY A 385 14.37 -46.09 55.16
CA GLY A 385 15.61 -46.55 55.79
C GLY A 385 16.33 -45.55 56.72
N GLY A 386 15.59 -44.72 57.47
CA GLY A 386 16.17 -43.84 58.51
C GLY A 386 16.40 -42.38 58.08
N VAL A 387 16.13 -42.04 56.81
CA VAL A 387 16.04 -40.64 56.37
C VAL A 387 14.72 -40.03 56.90
N PRO A 388 14.72 -38.83 57.50
CA PRO A 388 13.49 -38.11 57.84
C PRO A 388 12.56 -37.89 56.64
N LEU A 389 11.30 -37.56 56.90
CA LEU A 389 10.38 -37.07 55.87
C LEU A 389 10.58 -35.57 55.70
N THR A 390 10.89 -35.13 54.49
CA THR A 390 10.83 -33.72 54.07
C THR A 390 9.43 -33.38 53.61
N GLU A 391 8.91 -32.22 54.02
CA GLU A 391 7.73 -31.63 53.39
C GLU A 391 8.15 -30.98 52.07
N GLN A 392 7.33 -31.14 51.04
CA GLN A 392 7.46 -30.50 49.72
C GLN A 392 6.07 -30.13 49.17
N ASP A 393 6.01 -29.38 48.09
CA ASP A 393 4.83 -28.94 47.33
C ASP A 393 3.61 -28.55 48.23
N PRO A 394 3.76 -27.57 49.14
CA PRO A 394 2.66 -27.19 50.03
C PRO A 394 1.56 -26.43 49.29
N LEU A 395 0.39 -27.06 49.18
CA LEU A 395 -0.89 -26.43 48.90
C LEU A 395 -1.59 -26.10 50.22
N THR A 396 -1.98 -24.85 50.45
CA THR A 396 -2.75 -24.41 51.63
C THR A 396 -3.83 -23.45 51.22
N GLY A 397 -5.06 -23.65 51.71
CA GLY A 397 -6.19 -22.78 51.42
C GLY A 397 -6.97 -22.36 52.65
N SER A 398 -7.65 -21.22 52.53
CA SER A 398 -8.52 -20.64 53.54
C SER A 398 -9.75 -20.04 52.88
N VAL A 399 -10.93 -20.33 53.42
CA VAL A 399 -12.21 -19.76 52.97
C VAL A 399 -12.85 -19.02 54.14
N GLN A 400 -12.70 -17.69 54.16
CA GLN A 400 -13.30 -16.79 55.14
C GLN A 400 -14.74 -16.46 54.75
N LEU A 401 -15.63 -16.38 55.75
CA LEU A 401 -17.04 -16.03 55.58
C LEU A 401 -17.43 -14.89 56.51
N SER A 402 -18.21 -13.94 56.01
CA SER A 402 -18.53 -12.68 56.69
C SER A 402 -19.95 -12.19 56.36
N PRO A 403 -20.96 -12.44 57.20
CA PRO A 403 -20.91 -13.15 58.49
C PRO A 403 -20.72 -14.66 58.32
N PHE A 404 -20.00 -15.30 59.25
CA PHE A 404 -19.88 -16.76 59.22
C PHE A 404 -21.23 -17.41 59.59
N PRO A 405 -21.79 -18.32 58.78
CA PRO A 405 -23.13 -18.86 59.00
C PRO A 405 -23.16 -19.93 60.10
N THR A 406 -24.33 -20.11 60.72
CA THR A 406 -24.56 -21.18 61.72
C THR A 406 -24.52 -22.58 61.09
N THR A 407 -24.88 -22.69 59.81
CA THR A 407 -24.72 -23.89 58.99
C THR A 407 -24.31 -23.51 57.56
N LEU A 408 -23.28 -24.14 57.02
CA LEU A 408 -22.93 -24.06 55.59
C LEU A 408 -22.82 -25.49 55.08
N ASN A 409 -23.64 -25.83 54.08
CA ASN A 409 -23.58 -27.15 53.44
C ASN A 409 -23.08 -26.95 52.01
N ILE A 410 -21.89 -27.46 51.71
CA ILE A 410 -21.37 -27.53 50.35
C ILE A 410 -21.49 -28.99 49.89
N GLY A 411 -22.12 -29.20 48.74
CA GLY A 411 -22.15 -30.48 48.04
C GLY A 411 -21.47 -30.34 46.68
N ALA A 412 -20.67 -31.32 46.30
CA ALA A 412 -20.19 -31.51 44.94
C ALA A 412 -20.40 -32.97 44.54
N ARG A 413 -21.19 -33.22 43.50
CA ARG A 413 -21.33 -34.53 42.88
C ARG A 413 -20.81 -34.43 41.46
N MET A 414 -19.66 -35.05 41.21
CA MET A 414 -19.08 -35.19 39.88
C MET A 414 -19.40 -36.58 39.33
N THR A 415 -19.71 -36.71 38.04
CA THR A 415 -20.05 -38.02 37.43
C THR A 415 -19.33 -38.23 36.10
N HIS A 416 -18.07 -38.66 36.14
CA HIS A 416 -17.23 -38.77 34.94
C HIS A 416 -17.48 -40.06 34.15
N GLY A 417 -18.45 -40.03 33.23
CA GLY A 417 -18.64 -41.06 32.20
C GLY A 417 -17.94 -40.69 30.89
N SER A 418 -17.48 -41.70 30.14
CA SER A 418 -16.70 -41.49 28.89
C SER A 418 -17.48 -40.86 27.73
N THR A 419 -18.81 -40.82 27.80
CA THR A 419 -19.69 -40.17 26.81
C THR A 419 -20.57 -39.07 27.42
N SER A 420 -20.62 -38.96 28.75
CA SER A 420 -21.38 -37.93 29.45
C SER A 420 -20.89 -37.73 30.88
N SER A 421 -20.90 -36.47 31.33
CA SER A 421 -20.75 -36.15 32.75
C SER A 421 -21.80 -35.16 33.24
N LYS A 422 -22.08 -35.21 34.54
CA LYS A 422 -22.80 -34.15 35.25
C LYS A 422 -22.16 -33.87 36.60
N ASP A 423 -21.68 -32.65 36.74
CA ASP A 423 -20.96 -32.17 37.90
C ASP A 423 -21.83 -31.08 38.57
N THR A 424 -22.58 -31.49 39.59
CA THR A 424 -23.49 -30.65 40.39
C THR A 424 -22.75 -30.11 41.60
N ILE A 425 -22.62 -28.79 41.71
CA ILE A 425 -22.20 -28.09 42.92
C ILE A 425 -23.45 -27.44 43.56
N THR A 426 -23.58 -27.53 44.88
CA THR A 426 -24.65 -26.88 45.66
C THR A 426 -24.06 -26.25 46.91
N VAL A 427 -24.47 -25.03 47.23
CA VAL A 427 -24.08 -24.32 48.47
C VAL A 427 -25.33 -23.76 49.15
N ASP A 428 -25.62 -24.23 50.35
CA ASP A 428 -26.77 -23.79 51.15
C ASP A 428 -26.30 -23.16 52.48
N THR A 429 -26.74 -21.93 52.74
CA THR A 429 -26.45 -21.15 53.96
C THR A 429 -27.69 -20.37 54.41
N PRO A 430 -28.05 -20.33 55.71
CA PRO A 430 -29.25 -19.64 56.19
C PRO A 430 -29.13 -18.10 56.10
N THR A 431 -27.93 -17.58 55.84
CA THR A 431 -27.61 -16.16 55.72
C THR A 431 -26.69 -15.94 54.53
N ALA A 432 -27.05 -14.99 53.65
CA ALA A 432 -26.13 -14.50 52.63
C ALA A 432 -24.85 -13.95 53.27
N THR A 433 -23.71 -14.17 52.64
CA THR A 433 -22.40 -13.92 53.26
C THR A 433 -21.34 -13.55 52.24
N ARG A 434 -20.42 -12.64 52.59
CA ARG A 434 -19.22 -12.41 51.78
C ARG A 434 -18.30 -13.61 51.93
N VAL A 435 -17.79 -14.12 50.81
CA VAL A 435 -16.77 -15.17 50.75
C VAL A 435 -15.45 -14.52 50.36
N ASP A 436 -14.39 -14.75 51.13
CA ASP A 436 -13.01 -14.46 50.73
C ASP A 436 -12.22 -15.78 50.75
N ALA A 437 -11.95 -16.35 49.58
CA ALA A 437 -11.14 -17.55 49.42
C ALA A 437 -9.71 -17.17 49.01
N VAL A 438 -8.72 -17.85 49.59
CA VAL A 438 -7.29 -17.78 49.24
C VAL A 438 -6.75 -19.19 49.14
N ILE A 439 -5.99 -19.50 48.09
CA ILE A 439 -5.27 -20.75 47.89
C ILE A 439 -3.83 -20.40 47.52
N ASP A 440 -2.90 -20.74 48.41
CA ASP A 440 -1.46 -20.66 48.19
C ASP A 440 -0.93 -22.05 47.80
N GLN A 441 -0.24 -22.15 46.67
CA GLN A 441 0.50 -23.32 46.23
C GLN A 441 1.97 -22.95 46.09
N ALA A 442 2.87 -23.69 46.74
CA ALA A 442 4.26 -23.72 46.34
C ALA A 442 4.59 -25.03 45.61
N THR A 443 5.55 -24.99 44.69
CA THR A 443 6.16 -26.16 44.06
C THR A 443 7.65 -26.07 44.32
N ASP A 444 8.20 -27.01 45.09
CA ASP A 444 9.62 -27.04 45.54
C ASP A 444 10.29 -28.41 45.24
N SER A 445 9.62 -29.24 44.42
CA SER A 445 10.14 -30.49 43.87
C SER A 445 10.58 -30.40 42.41
N GLY A 446 10.38 -29.25 41.77
CA GLY A 446 10.74 -28.97 40.38
C GLY A 446 12.20 -28.53 40.18
N PRO A 447 12.60 -28.24 38.93
CA PRO A 447 13.90 -27.63 38.63
C PRO A 447 13.98 -26.13 38.95
N ILE A 448 12.82 -25.50 39.20
CA ILE A 448 12.66 -24.11 39.61
C ILE A 448 11.59 -24.10 40.72
N ASP A 449 11.87 -23.46 41.84
CA ASP A 449 10.90 -23.25 42.92
C ASP A 449 9.89 -22.18 42.49
N SER A 450 8.58 -22.44 42.62
CA SER A 450 7.53 -21.46 42.29
C SER A 450 6.50 -21.31 43.41
N ASN A 451 5.88 -20.14 43.51
CA ASN A 451 4.69 -19.89 44.33
C ASN A 451 3.55 -19.40 43.42
N ARG A 452 2.33 -19.77 43.77
CA ARG A 452 1.11 -19.26 43.14
C ARG A 452 0.05 -18.99 44.21
N ARG A 453 -0.57 -17.82 44.13
CA ARG A 453 -1.69 -17.41 44.99
C ARG A 453 -2.91 -17.17 44.11
N PHE A 454 -3.91 -18.03 44.25
CA PHE A 454 -5.26 -17.77 43.76
C PHE A 454 -6.08 -17.12 44.87
N THR A 455 -6.88 -16.11 44.56
CA THR A 455 -7.90 -15.55 45.45
C THR A 455 -9.23 -15.48 44.76
N ALA A 456 -10.33 -15.70 45.47
CA ALA A 456 -11.68 -15.42 44.95
C ALA A 456 -12.54 -14.71 46.01
N THR A 457 -13.10 -13.58 45.63
CA THR A 457 -14.07 -12.81 46.43
C THR A 457 -15.46 -12.95 45.81
N VAL A 458 -16.45 -13.31 46.63
CA VAL A 458 -17.87 -13.16 46.30
C VAL A 458 -18.44 -12.16 47.30
N ASP A 459 -18.87 -10.98 46.84
CA ASP A 459 -19.27 -9.88 47.73
C ASP A 459 -20.45 -10.26 48.65
N LYS A 460 -21.38 -11.05 48.10
CA LYS A 460 -22.61 -11.51 48.72
C LYS A 460 -23.01 -12.84 48.08
N LEU A 461 -22.54 -13.96 48.62
CA LEU A 461 -23.03 -15.28 48.25
C LEU A 461 -24.51 -15.43 48.66
N PRO A 462 -25.43 -15.81 47.74
CA PRO A 462 -26.83 -16.07 48.05
C PRO A 462 -27.03 -17.24 49.03
N SER A 463 -28.22 -17.33 49.63
CA SER A 463 -28.50 -18.36 50.66
C SER A 463 -28.75 -19.77 50.11
N SER A 464 -29.02 -19.90 48.82
CA SER A 464 -28.89 -21.17 48.10
C SER A 464 -28.33 -20.90 46.71
N VAL A 465 -27.28 -21.63 46.34
CA VAL A 465 -26.62 -21.58 45.03
C VAL A 465 -26.48 -23.00 44.49
N ARG A 466 -26.75 -23.17 43.20
CA ARG A 466 -26.58 -24.41 42.44
C ARG A 466 -25.80 -24.09 41.17
N VAL A 467 -24.81 -24.91 40.85
CA VAL A 467 -24.17 -24.96 39.52
C VAL A 467 -24.26 -26.38 39.01
N ASP A 468 -24.88 -26.59 37.85
CA ASP A 468 -24.87 -27.85 37.13
C ASP A 468 -24.03 -27.70 35.87
N LEU A 469 -22.82 -28.27 35.87
CA LEU A 469 -22.05 -28.49 34.65
C LEU A 469 -22.43 -29.84 34.06
N VAL A 470 -22.86 -29.89 32.81
CA VAL A 470 -23.29 -31.11 32.13
C VAL A 470 -22.55 -31.22 30.81
N ARG A 471 -22.00 -32.40 30.50
CA ARG A 471 -21.39 -32.71 29.19
C ARG A 471 -22.04 -33.96 28.60
N GLN A 472 -22.35 -33.95 27.31
CA GLN A 472 -22.89 -35.08 26.56
C GLN A 472 -22.21 -35.14 25.19
N GLY A 473 -21.12 -35.88 25.09
CA GLY A 473 -20.23 -35.86 23.92
C GLY A 473 -19.55 -34.50 23.73
N THR A 474 -19.93 -33.81 22.66
CA THR A 474 -19.52 -32.43 22.33
C THR A 474 -20.38 -31.37 23.00
N HIS A 475 -21.64 -31.68 23.33
CA HIS A 475 -22.56 -30.77 24.02
C HIS A 475 -22.09 -30.52 25.44
N GLN A 476 -22.05 -29.25 25.87
CA GLN A 476 -21.79 -28.84 27.24
C GLN A 476 -22.86 -27.82 27.68
N ASN A 477 -23.22 -27.82 28.95
CA ASN A 477 -24.19 -26.88 29.52
C ASN A 477 -23.77 -26.50 30.95
N ILE A 478 -23.72 -25.21 31.24
CA ILE A 478 -23.42 -24.66 32.56
C ILE A 478 -24.67 -23.92 33.04
N GLU A 479 -25.40 -24.50 33.99
CA GLU A 479 -26.60 -23.88 34.57
C GLU A 479 -26.33 -23.44 36.02
N TYR A 480 -26.26 -22.13 36.22
CA TYR A 480 -26.24 -21.47 37.52
C TYR A 480 -27.67 -21.12 37.96
N THR A 481 -27.99 -21.37 39.23
CA THR A 481 -29.24 -20.94 39.84
C THR A 481 -28.99 -20.53 41.28
N ALA A 482 -29.44 -19.35 41.66
CA ALA A 482 -29.43 -18.83 43.00
C ALA A 482 -30.76 -18.16 43.37
N ASN A 483 -30.96 -17.89 44.65
CA ASN A 483 -32.15 -17.20 45.14
C ASN A 483 -32.02 -15.66 45.20
N ASP A 484 -30.87 -15.11 44.82
CA ASP A 484 -30.55 -13.67 44.87
C ASP A 484 -29.40 -13.34 43.90
N GLU A 485 -29.22 -12.06 43.51
CA GLU A 485 -28.06 -11.62 42.71
C GLU A 485 -26.76 -11.58 43.53
N ILE A 486 -25.63 -11.75 42.85
CA ILE A 486 -24.28 -11.40 43.34
C ILE A 486 -23.87 -10.05 42.75
N GLY A 487 -23.38 -9.12 43.58
CA GLY A 487 -22.97 -7.79 43.11
C GLY A 487 -21.60 -7.81 42.43
N LEU A 488 -20.66 -8.60 42.94
CA LEU A 488 -19.34 -8.82 42.37
C LEU A 488 -18.84 -10.25 42.66
N VAL A 489 -18.45 -10.95 41.60
CA VAL A 489 -17.50 -12.07 41.66
C VAL A 489 -16.16 -11.55 41.15
N GLU A 490 -15.12 -11.65 41.97
CA GLU A 490 -13.75 -11.32 41.61
C GLU A 490 -12.86 -12.54 41.85
N ALA A 491 -11.96 -12.83 40.91
CA ALA A 491 -10.88 -13.79 41.09
C ALA A 491 -9.55 -13.15 40.70
N THR A 492 -8.48 -13.45 41.43
CA THR A 492 -7.11 -13.10 41.04
C THR A 492 -6.23 -14.32 41.08
N ASP A 493 -5.22 -14.35 40.21
CA ASP A 493 -4.20 -15.39 40.17
C ASP A 493 -2.83 -14.73 40.06
N THR A 494 -1.98 -14.98 41.05
CA THR A 494 -0.68 -14.32 41.22
C THR A 494 0.41 -15.39 41.25
N THR A 495 1.17 -15.53 40.16
CA THR A 495 2.22 -16.54 40.03
C THR A 495 3.60 -15.90 40.10
N THR A 496 4.47 -16.42 40.96
CA THR A 496 5.91 -16.14 41.04
C THR A 496 6.65 -17.37 40.50
N PRO A 497 7.09 -17.38 39.22
CA PRO A 497 7.63 -18.59 38.58
C PRO A 497 8.98 -19.06 39.14
N ASP A 498 9.76 -18.17 39.75
CA ASP A 498 11.07 -18.44 40.34
C ASP A 498 11.22 -17.75 41.70
N LEU A 499 11.25 -18.51 42.79
CA LEU A 499 11.40 -17.96 44.15
C LEU A 499 12.79 -17.39 44.45
N THR A 500 13.79 -17.69 43.63
CA THR A 500 15.12 -17.04 43.68
C THR A 500 15.09 -15.65 43.03
N LYS A 501 14.07 -15.39 42.20
CA LYS A 501 13.75 -14.08 41.61
C LYS A 501 12.33 -13.62 42.01
N PRO A 502 12.09 -13.24 43.29
CA PRO A 502 10.77 -12.86 43.79
C PRO A 502 10.20 -11.53 43.24
N THR A 503 10.77 -11.03 42.13
CA THR A 503 10.33 -9.88 41.33
C THR A 503 9.77 -10.29 39.97
N GLU A 504 9.91 -11.54 39.53
CA GLU A 504 9.18 -12.07 38.36
C GLU A 504 7.81 -12.57 38.86
N VAL A 505 6.77 -11.77 38.65
CA VAL A 505 5.38 -12.07 39.06
C VAL A 505 4.41 -11.73 37.94
N ASP A 506 3.54 -12.68 37.60
CA ASP A 506 2.37 -12.47 36.73
C ASP A 506 1.12 -12.36 37.63
N HIS A 507 0.28 -11.35 37.42
CA HIS A 507 -0.94 -11.09 38.16
C HIS A 507 -2.14 -10.95 37.21
N ALA A 508 -3.03 -11.95 37.22
CA ALA A 508 -4.29 -11.94 36.49
C ALA A 508 -5.45 -11.57 37.42
N VAL A 509 -6.42 -10.82 36.90
CA VAL A 509 -7.65 -10.37 37.58
C VAL A 509 -8.85 -10.62 36.67
N TYR A 510 -9.92 -11.21 37.22
CA TYR A 510 -11.18 -11.47 36.54
C TYR A 510 -12.32 -10.94 37.41
N GLN A 511 -13.21 -10.13 36.84
CA GLN A 511 -14.34 -9.52 37.55
C GLN A 511 -15.63 -9.69 36.74
N VAL A 512 -16.72 -10.04 37.44
CA VAL A 512 -18.09 -10.03 36.89
C VAL A 512 -18.99 -9.27 37.85
N HIS A 513 -19.63 -8.21 37.37
CA HIS A 513 -20.55 -7.37 38.13
C HIS A 513 -22.01 -7.68 37.75
N GLY A 514 -22.88 -7.78 38.75
CA GLY A 514 -24.30 -8.05 38.54
C GLY A 514 -24.57 -9.45 37.96
N VAL A 515 -24.17 -10.51 38.68
CA VAL A 515 -24.47 -11.90 38.26
C VAL A 515 -25.96 -12.19 38.51
N PRO A 516 -26.77 -12.50 37.47
CA PRO A 516 -28.21 -12.70 37.61
C PRO A 516 -28.58 -13.93 38.44
N LYS A 517 -29.83 -13.99 38.95
CA LYS A 517 -30.33 -15.11 39.78
C LYS A 517 -30.32 -16.46 39.06
N HIS A 518 -30.52 -16.48 37.75
CA HIS A 518 -30.37 -17.67 36.90
C HIS A 518 -29.55 -17.30 35.67
N MET A 519 -28.65 -18.20 35.27
CA MET A 519 -27.82 -18.07 34.08
C MET A 519 -27.54 -19.46 33.52
N LYS A 520 -27.70 -19.64 32.22
CA LYS A 520 -27.44 -20.87 31.49
C LYS A 520 -26.56 -20.58 30.27
N VAL A 521 -25.44 -21.28 30.18
CA VAL A 521 -24.54 -21.26 29.01
C VAL A 521 -24.55 -22.63 28.37
N ASP A 522 -25.15 -22.73 27.19
CA ASP A 522 -25.36 -23.96 26.43
C ASP A 522 -24.43 -23.97 25.20
N LEU A 523 -23.56 -24.97 25.10
CA LEU A 523 -22.43 -25.10 24.18
C LEU A 523 -22.62 -26.36 23.32
N ASP A 524 -23.36 -26.26 22.21
CA ASP A 524 -23.58 -27.36 21.29
C ASP A 524 -22.62 -27.28 20.09
N GLY A 525 -21.39 -27.78 20.29
CA GLY A 525 -20.34 -27.76 19.29
C GLY A 525 -19.85 -26.34 18.98
N ASN A 526 -20.26 -25.80 17.83
CA ASN A 526 -19.92 -24.44 17.37
C ASN A 526 -20.89 -23.37 17.90
N LEU A 527 -22.01 -23.78 18.51
CA LEU A 527 -23.07 -22.88 18.97
C LEU A 527 -23.00 -22.66 20.48
N VAL A 528 -22.87 -21.40 20.89
CA VAL A 528 -23.07 -20.93 22.26
C VAL A 528 -24.46 -20.28 22.36
N THR A 529 -25.23 -20.60 23.39
CA THR A 529 -26.46 -19.90 23.76
C THR A 529 -26.37 -19.51 25.24
N TYR A 530 -26.43 -18.21 25.50
CA TYR A 530 -26.49 -17.58 26.80
C TYR A 530 -27.93 -17.16 27.09
N ASP A 531 -28.46 -17.56 28.24
CA ASP A 531 -29.81 -17.27 28.70
C ASP A 531 -29.75 -16.95 30.20
N ALA A 532 -30.20 -15.76 30.62
CA ALA A 532 -30.12 -15.34 32.02
C ALA A 532 -31.35 -14.54 32.46
N SER A 533 -31.56 -14.46 33.78
CA SER A 533 -32.73 -13.77 34.35
C SER A 533 -32.66 -12.24 34.28
N ASP A 534 -31.49 -11.68 33.96
CA ASP A 534 -31.22 -10.25 33.81
C ASP A 534 -29.92 -10.05 32.99
N SER A 535 -29.59 -8.81 32.64
CA SER A 535 -28.30 -8.44 32.01
C SER A 535 -27.13 -8.51 32.99
N ILE A 536 -25.89 -8.69 32.47
CA ILE A 536 -24.66 -8.53 33.26
C ILE A 536 -24.09 -7.12 33.01
N ASP A 537 -23.86 -6.36 34.09
CA ASP A 537 -23.40 -4.97 34.04
C ASP A 537 -22.02 -4.85 33.37
N LYS A 538 -21.08 -5.70 33.80
CA LYS A 538 -19.67 -5.67 33.38
C LYS A 538 -19.02 -7.05 33.52
N VAL A 539 -18.30 -7.48 32.49
CA VAL A 539 -17.25 -8.50 32.58
C VAL A 539 -15.91 -7.84 32.30
N TYR A 540 -14.91 -8.13 33.11
CA TYR A 540 -13.53 -7.64 32.95
C TYR A 540 -12.53 -8.78 33.17
N ALA A 541 -11.49 -8.80 32.34
CA ALA A 541 -10.31 -9.62 32.51
C ALA A 541 -9.07 -8.75 32.31
N GLY A 542 -8.07 -8.91 33.17
CA GLY A 542 -6.77 -8.24 33.06
C GLY A 542 -5.64 -9.19 33.40
N VAL A 543 -4.49 -9.02 32.75
CA VAL A 543 -3.22 -9.66 33.09
C VAL A 543 -2.15 -8.58 33.09
N GLU A 544 -1.46 -8.45 34.21
CA GLU A 544 -0.32 -7.55 34.42
C GLU A 544 0.91 -8.40 34.74
N ARG A 545 2.04 -8.12 34.11
CA ARG A 545 3.33 -8.77 34.39
C ARG A 545 4.30 -7.77 35.00
N MET A 546 5.14 -8.24 35.91
CA MET A 546 6.25 -7.45 36.47
C MET A 546 7.29 -6.96 35.45
N GLY A 547 7.24 -7.41 34.18
CA GLY A 547 8.01 -6.81 33.09
C GLY A 547 7.51 -5.41 32.69
N GLY A 548 6.26 -5.08 33.01
CA GLY A 548 5.52 -3.88 32.60
C GLY A 548 4.28 -4.20 31.76
N ASP A 549 4.30 -5.32 31.02
CA ASP A 549 3.19 -5.73 30.15
C ASP A 549 1.84 -5.75 30.88
N ARG A 550 0.81 -5.17 30.27
CA ARG A 550 -0.56 -5.19 30.78
C ARG A 550 -1.57 -5.34 29.66
N ILE A 551 -2.30 -6.43 29.64
CA ILE A 551 -3.43 -6.65 28.72
C ILE A 551 -4.73 -6.61 29.52
N THR A 552 -5.73 -5.86 29.06
CA THR A 552 -7.08 -5.86 29.65
C THR A 552 -8.15 -5.99 28.58
N ALA A 553 -9.29 -6.58 28.95
CA ALA A 553 -10.48 -6.71 28.12
C ALA A 553 -11.73 -6.48 28.99
N GLU A 554 -12.70 -5.74 28.46
CA GLU A 554 -13.91 -5.34 29.16
C GLU A 554 -15.13 -5.40 28.23
N VAL A 555 -16.25 -5.91 28.73
CA VAL A 555 -17.55 -5.88 28.05
C VAL A 555 -18.60 -5.31 29.01
N LEU A 556 -19.34 -4.30 28.56
CA LEU A 556 -20.35 -3.58 29.34
C LEU A 556 -21.76 -3.82 28.79
N GLY A 557 -22.71 -4.00 29.71
CA GLY A 557 -24.12 -4.20 29.42
C GLY A 557 -24.35 -5.39 28.50
N ILE A 558 -24.02 -6.59 28.98
CA ILE A 558 -24.21 -7.85 28.23
C ILE A 558 -25.71 -8.20 28.26
N PRO A 559 -26.35 -8.42 27.09
CA PRO A 559 -27.76 -8.81 26.96
C PRO A 559 -28.16 -10.01 27.82
N ALA A 560 -29.43 -10.05 28.28
CA ALA A 560 -29.95 -11.15 29.08
C ALA A 560 -30.09 -12.46 28.28
N HIS A 561 -30.34 -12.37 26.98
CA HIS A 561 -30.35 -13.50 26.05
C HIS A 561 -29.44 -13.21 24.86
N ALA A 562 -28.49 -14.10 24.58
CA ALA A 562 -27.56 -13.99 23.45
C ALA A 562 -27.21 -15.37 22.86
N LYS A 563 -26.98 -15.43 21.56
CA LYS A 563 -26.65 -16.63 20.80
C LYS A 563 -25.47 -16.31 19.90
N VAL A 564 -24.41 -17.13 19.98
CA VAL A 564 -23.17 -16.96 19.22
C VAL A 564 -22.84 -18.26 18.51
N LEU A 565 -22.94 -18.29 17.19
CA LEU A 565 -22.42 -19.39 16.37
C LEU A 565 -21.02 -19.01 15.90
N PHE A 566 -19.99 -19.66 16.43
CA PHE A 566 -18.62 -19.55 15.93
C PHE A 566 -18.26 -20.83 15.16
N ASP A 567 -18.54 -20.83 13.86
CA ASP A 567 -18.19 -21.92 12.97
C ASP A 567 -16.90 -21.60 12.21
N GLY A 568 -15.76 -21.73 12.89
CA GLY A 568 -14.44 -21.53 12.29
C GLY A 568 -14.11 -22.49 11.13
N LYS A 569 -14.86 -23.59 10.95
CA LYS A 569 -14.70 -24.51 9.82
C LYS A 569 -15.40 -23.98 8.57
N ASN A 570 -16.64 -23.51 8.71
CA ASN A 570 -17.40 -22.87 7.63
C ASN A 570 -17.05 -21.37 7.49
N SER A 571 -16.15 -20.86 8.34
CA SER A 571 -15.70 -19.47 8.40
C SER A 571 -16.85 -18.48 8.61
N VAL A 572 -17.66 -18.71 9.66
CA VAL A 572 -18.82 -17.88 10.03
C VAL A 572 -18.79 -17.55 11.53
N LEU A 573 -19.16 -16.30 11.87
CA LEU A 573 -19.51 -15.84 13.20
C LEU A 573 -20.88 -15.15 13.13
N ASP A 574 -21.90 -15.68 13.80
CA ASP A 574 -23.28 -15.13 13.84
C ASP A 574 -23.66 -14.80 15.28
N TRP A 575 -24.06 -13.55 15.53
CA TRP A 575 -24.48 -13.01 16.82
C TRP A 575 -25.95 -12.63 16.78
N ASP A 576 -26.76 -13.21 17.67
CA ASP A 576 -28.18 -12.90 17.84
C ASP A 576 -28.53 -12.77 19.34
N ALA A 577 -28.81 -11.55 19.78
CA ALA A 577 -29.22 -11.18 21.13
C ALA A 577 -30.56 -10.42 21.15
N ASP A 578 -31.17 -10.32 22.32
CA ASP A 578 -32.42 -9.57 22.52
C ASP A 578 -32.23 -8.04 22.45
N THR A 579 -31.03 -7.56 22.77
CA THR A 579 -30.67 -6.16 22.95
C THR A 579 -29.22 -5.90 22.49
N ALA A 580 -28.87 -4.63 22.31
CA ALA A 580 -27.52 -4.22 21.91
C ALA A 580 -26.55 -4.28 23.10
N THR A 581 -25.33 -4.78 22.89
CA THR A 581 -24.28 -4.75 23.93
C THR A 581 -23.70 -3.33 23.98
N THR A 582 -23.55 -2.76 25.19
CA THR A 582 -23.22 -1.33 25.33
C THR A 582 -21.85 -1.00 24.77
N SER A 583 -20.83 -1.78 25.13
CA SER A 583 -19.50 -1.72 24.50
C SER A 583 -18.67 -2.96 24.78
N ALA A 584 -17.71 -3.24 23.91
CA ALA A 584 -16.58 -4.11 24.19
C ALA A 584 -15.28 -3.33 23.95
N ALA A 585 -14.29 -3.50 24.82
CA ALA A 585 -12.99 -2.85 24.70
C ALA A 585 -11.86 -3.81 25.08
N ALA A 586 -10.69 -3.59 24.49
CA ALA A 586 -9.43 -4.24 24.86
C ALA A 586 -8.29 -3.22 24.81
N THR A 587 -7.36 -3.32 25.74
CA THR A 587 -6.12 -2.53 25.76
C THR A 587 -4.92 -3.43 26.01
N ALA A 588 -3.78 -3.09 25.43
CA ALA A 588 -2.52 -3.78 25.67
C ALA A 588 -1.38 -2.76 25.75
N HIS A 589 -0.71 -2.70 26.89
CA HIS A 589 0.65 -2.17 27.01
C HIS A 589 1.61 -3.35 26.91
N LEU A 590 2.59 -3.31 26.02
CA LEU A 590 3.56 -4.38 25.78
C LEU A 590 4.97 -3.80 25.76
N THR A 591 5.86 -4.33 26.60
CA THR A 591 7.18 -3.74 26.77
C THR A 591 8.17 -4.12 25.69
N ALA A 592 9.18 -3.27 25.49
CA ALA A 592 10.33 -3.47 24.60
C ALA A 592 10.94 -4.88 24.75
N ALA A 593 11.11 -5.33 26.00
CA ALA A 593 11.65 -6.64 26.34
C ALA A 593 10.77 -7.81 25.87
N THR A 594 9.45 -7.70 25.98
CA THR A 594 8.48 -8.70 25.50
C THR A 594 8.36 -8.71 23.98
N LEU A 595 8.50 -7.55 23.34
CA LEU A 595 8.43 -7.38 21.89
C LEU A 595 9.73 -7.74 21.16
N GLY A 596 10.86 -7.82 21.89
CA GLY A 596 12.20 -7.94 21.29
C GLY A 596 12.67 -6.67 20.58
N MET A 597 12.11 -5.52 20.97
CA MET A 597 12.37 -4.19 20.41
C MET A 597 13.03 -3.29 21.48
N ASP A 598 13.21 -2.00 21.17
CA ASP A 598 13.82 -0.99 22.03
C ASP A 598 12.80 0.01 22.64
N ARG A 599 11.51 -0.14 22.30
CA ARG A 599 10.39 0.68 22.79
C ARG A 599 9.20 -0.16 23.24
N ASP A 600 8.48 0.36 24.23
CA ASP A 600 7.18 -0.16 24.68
C ASP A 600 6.08 0.30 23.70
N PHE A 601 4.98 -0.46 23.60
CA PHE A 601 3.84 -0.15 22.72
C PHE A 601 2.52 -0.23 23.47
N ASP A 602 1.67 0.79 23.27
CA ASP A 602 0.30 0.84 23.76
C ASP A 602 -0.68 0.69 22.60
N ALA A 603 -1.64 -0.22 22.73
CA ALA A 603 -2.67 -0.51 21.75
C ALA A 603 -4.07 -0.52 22.40
N GLY A 604 -5.06 0.03 21.71
CA GLY A 604 -6.45 0.08 22.13
C GLY A 604 -7.41 -0.31 21.01
N LEU A 605 -8.48 -1.00 21.39
CA LEU A 605 -9.65 -1.26 20.57
C LEU A 605 -10.90 -1.03 21.43
N ALA A 606 -11.84 -0.21 20.96
CA ALA A 606 -13.12 0.01 21.60
C ALA A 606 -14.25 -0.02 20.55
N ILE A 607 -15.29 -0.80 20.82
CA ILE A 607 -16.48 -0.92 19.98
C ILE A 607 -17.68 -0.53 20.83
N THR A 608 -18.44 0.47 20.39
CA THR A 608 -19.59 1.03 21.15
C THR A 608 -20.91 0.80 20.42
N SER A 609 -21.98 0.53 21.17
CA SER A 609 -23.32 0.22 20.64
C SER A 609 -23.27 -0.94 19.63
N ILE A 610 -22.86 -2.11 20.11
CA ILE A 610 -22.77 -3.34 19.30
C ILE A 610 -24.20 -3.83 19.02
N PRO A 611 -24.61 -3.97 17.75
CA PRO A 611 -25.98 -4.35 17.38
C PRO A 611 -26.46 -5.64 18.03
N ALA A 612 -27.77 -5.69 18.32
CA ALA A 612 -28.42 -6.89 18.85
C ALA A 612 -28.30 -8.10 17.89
N LYS A 613 -28.15 -7.86 16.59
CA LYS A 613 -27.86 -8.90 15.59
C LYS A 613 -26.75 -8.43 14.67
N TRP A 614 -25.81 -9.29 14.34
CA TRP A 614 -24.82 -9.07 13.26
C TRP A 614 -24.19 -10.41 12.88
N ASN A 615 -23.64 -10.50 11.67
CA ASN A 615 -22.82 -11.63 11.25
C ASN A 615 -21.49 -11.18 10.66
N ALA A 616 -20.54 -12.10 10.64
CA ALA A 616 -19.33 -12.02 9.86
C ALA A 616 -19.03 -13.39 9.22
N SER A 617 -18.38 -13.39 8.06
CA SER A 617 -17.83 -14.61 7.45
C SER A 617 -16.55 -14.31 6.67
N TRP A 618 -15.69 -15.31 6.51
CA TRP A 618 -14.37 -15.18 5.89
C TRP A 618 -13.98 -16.36 4.98
N ALA A 619 -14.99 -17.02 4.38
CA ALA A 619 -14.82 -18.24 3.59
C ALA A 619 -14.13 -17.99 2.23
N ASP A 620 -13.20 -18.90 1.87
CA ASP A 620 -12.49 -18.94 0.58
C ASP A 620 -11.75 -17.64 0.18
N GLY A 621 -11.42 -16.79 1.16
CA GLY A 621 -10.77 -15.49 0.94
C GLY A 621 -11.73 -14.34 0.60
N ASN A 622 -13.05 -14.61 0.61
CA ASN A 622 -14.06 -13.57 0.73
C ASN A 622 -14.14 -13.14 2.21
N VAL A 623 -14.61 -11.93 2.48
CA VAL A 623 -14.94 -11.41 3.80
C VAL A 623 -16.30 -10.72 3.72
N LEU A 624 -17.16 -10.93 4.71
CA LEU A 624 -18.37 -10.16 4.93
C LEU A 624 -18.48 -9.85 6.42
N PHE A 625 -18.87 -8.63 6.74
CA PHE A 625 -19.52 -8.22 7.98
C PHE A 625 -20.85 -7.57 7.60
N GLU A 626 -21.94 -7.91 8.29
CA GLU A 626 -23.26 -7.35 8.06
C GLU A 626 -24.04 -7.18 9.38
N ALA A 627 -24.57 -5.98 9.59
CA ALA A 627 -25.42 -5.60 10.71
C ALA A 627 -26.64 -4.79 10.23
N PRO A 628 -27.84 -5.03 10.77
CA PRO A 628 -29.03 -4.25 10.44
C PRO A 628 -28.91 -2.83 11.02
N ALA A 629 -29.68 -1.90 10.44
CA ALA A 629 -29.76 -0.53 10.93
C ALA A 629 -30.07 -0.49 12.45
N ALA A 630 -29.36 0.31 13.26
CA ALA A 630 -28.50 1.43 12.87
C ALA A 630 -27.11 1.07 12.28
N GLY A 631 -26.58 -0.13 12.55
CA GLY A 631 -25.14 -0.45 12.40
C GLY A 631 -24.40 -0.37 13.75
N ILE A 632 -23.10 -0.68 13.75
CA ILE A 632 -22.24 -0.45 14.93
C ILE A 632 -22.12 1.05 15.17
N GLY A 633 -22.31 1.50 16.42
CA GLY A 633 -22.25 2.93 16.75
C GLY A 633 -20.88 3.55 16.46
N SER A 634 -19.82 2.95 16.99
CA SER A 634 -18.44 3.28 16.58
C SER A 634 -17.48 2.11 16.81
N ILE A 635 -16.45 2.04 15.98
CA ILE A 635 -15.22 1.27 16.16
C ILE A 635 -14.09 2.29 16.25
N VAL A 636 -13.35 2.28 17.36
CA VAL A 636 -12.12 3.06 17.57
C VAL A 636 -10.97 2.08 17.80
N ALA A 637 -9.88 2.24 17.07
CA ALA A 637 -8.64 1.51 17.31
C ALA A 637 -7.46 2.48 17.28
N ASN A 638 -6.47 2.25 18.14
CA ASN A 638 -5.26 3.08 18.22
C ASN A 638 -4.04 2.22 18.58
N VAL A 639 -2.87 2.64 18.11
CA VAL A 639 -1.56 2.12 18.51
C VAL A 639 -0.60 3.30 18.64
N THR A 640 0.22 3.31 19.68
CA THR A 640 1.33 4.27 19.86
C THR A 640 2.54 3.59 20.53
N ASN A 641 3.71 4.21 20.49
CA ASN A 641 4.90 3.79 21.24
C ASN A 641 5.54 4.94 22.06
N HIS A 642 4.74 5.94 22.42
CA HIS A 642 5.07 7.07 23.30
C HIS A 642 3.82 7.65 23.99
N GLU A 643 3.99 8.54 24.97
CA GLU A 643 2.87 9.15 25.72
C GLU A 643 2.04 10.13 24.88
N ASP A 644 2.69 11.00 24.10
CA ASP A 644 2.09 12.11 23.35
C ASP A 644 1.50 11.69 21.98
N HIS A 645 0.56 10.74 21.97
CA HIS A 645 -0.03 10.21 20.73
C HIS A 645 -0.97 11.20 19.98
N SER A 646 -1.01 11.07 18.66
CA SER A 646 -1.71 11.96 17.73
C SER A 646 -2.87 11.29 16.97
N THR A 647 -4.03 11.96 16.95
CA THR A 647 -5.29 11.47 16.37
C THR A 647 -6.06 12.59 15.63
N LEU A 648 -7.06 12.21 14.83
CA LEU A 648 -8.01 13.17 14.21
C LEU A 648 -9.40 13.08 14.87
N PRO A 649 -10.20 14.15 14.85
CA PRO A 649 -11.57 14.15 15.37
C PRO A 649 -12.58 13.60 14.33
N GLY A 650 -13.59 12.87 14.81
CA GLY A 650 -14.60 12.25 13.94
C GLY A 650 -14.07 10.97 13.28
N ASP A 651 -14.72 10.52 12.22
CA ASP A 651 -14.30 9.30 11.52
C ASP A 651 -13.03 9.57 10.69
N HIS A 652 -12.04 8.70 10.86
CA HIS A 652 -10.70 8.93 10.33
C HIS A 652 -9.84 7.68 10.18
N LEU A 653 -8.74 7.82 9.43
CA LEU A 653 -7.56 6.97 9.48
C LEU A 653 -6.29 7.83 9.56
N THR A 654 -5.45 7.62 10.58
CA THR A 654 -4.14 8.27 10.71
C THR A 654 -3.00 7.27 10.82
N ALA A 655 -1.82 7.70 10.39
CA ALA A 655 -0.53 7.12 10.78
C ALA A 655 0.53 8.22 10.85
N TYR A 656 1.36 8.23 11.89
CA TYR A 656 2.50 9.14 12.03
C TYR A 656 3.73 8.32 12.42
N TYR A 657 4.89 8.63 11.83
CA TYR A 657 6.14 7.92 12.10
C TYR A 657 7.35 8.87 12.04
N ASP A 658 8.31 8.70 12.95
CA ASP A 658 9.59 9.42 12.93
C ASP A 658 10.75 8.41 13.07
N GLU A 659 11.63 8.32 12.07
CA GLU A 659 12.81 7.44 12.05
C GLU A 659 13.92 7.91 13.01
N ALA A 660 13.98 9.20 13.33
CA ALA A 660 15.04 9.80 14.15
C ALA A 660 14.78 9.65 15.66
N SER A 661 13.52 9.62 16.09
CA SER A 661 13.14 9.22 17.45
C SER A 661 12.74 7.75 17.57
N GLY A 662 12.17 7.17 16.51
CA GLY A 662 11.49 5.86 16.52
C GLY A 662 10.01 5.95 16.92
N ASP A 663 9.44 7.14 16.98
CA ASP A 663 8.03 7.37 17.34
C ASP A 663 7.06 6.84 16.28
N LEU A 664 5.95 6.26 16.71
CA LEU A 664 4.88 5.74 15.85
C LEU A 664 3.52 5.97 16.50
N ASP A 665 2.59 6.57 15.76
CA ASP A 665 1.15 6.58 16.04
C ASP A 665 0.37 5.97 14.88
N ALA A 666 -0.77 5.33 15.18
CA ALA A 666 -1.82 5.04 14.22
C ALA A 666 -3.18 5.07 14.91
N SER A 667 -4.20 5.68 14.29
CA SER A 667 -5.58 5.62 14.80
C SER A 667 -6.61 5.46 13.69
N LEU A 668 -7.69 4.75 14.00
CA LEU A 668 -8.83 4.49 13.14
C LEU A 668 -10.11 4.77 13.93
N GLN A 669 -11.01 5.57 13.36
CA GLN A 669 -12.39 5.66 13.82
C GLN A 669 -13.35 5.48 12.65
N VAL A 670 -14.31 4.57 12.81
CA VAL A 670 -15.44 4.37 11.87
C VAL A 670 -16.73 4.28 12.67
N SER A 671 -17.71 5.11 12.34
CA SER A 671 -19.05 5.15 12.93
C SER A 671 -20.08 4.51 12.00
N ASN A 672 -21.24 4.14 12.56
CA ASN A 672 -22.42 3.66 11.85
C ASN A 672 -22.22 2.47 10.87
N LEU A 673 -21.13 1.72 11.00
CA LEU A 673 -20.79 0.61 10.10
C LEU A 673 -21.89 -0.46 10.08
N ARG A 674 -22.53 -0.64 8.92
CA ARG A 674 -23.57 -1.66 8.68
C ARG A 674 -23.03 -2.82 7.86
N ARG A 675 -22.16 -2.56 6.88
CA ARG A 675 -21.62 -3.62 6.02
C ARG A 675 -20.18 -3.34 5.63
N ALA A 676 -19.34 -4.36 5.69
CA ALA A 676 -18.04 -4.37 5.03
C ALA A 676 -17.91 -5.70 4.28
N ALA A 677 -17.62 -5.66 2.99
CA ALA A 677 -17.58 -6.84 2.13
C ALA A 677 -16.33 -6.82 1.25
N PHE A 678 -15.77 -7.99 1.00
CA PHE A 678 -14.73 -8.27 0.02
C PHE A 678 -15.01 -9.64 -0.59
N THR A 679 -15.12 -9.72 -1.90
CA THR A 679 -15.35 -10.97 -2.63
C THR A 679 -14.22 -11.14 -3.62
N LYS A 680 -13.53 -12.28 -3.60
CA LYS A 680 -12.56 -12.60 -4.64
C LYS A 680 -13.32 -13.03 -5.89
N LEU A 681 -13.07 -12.37 -7.03
CA LEU A 681 -13.61 -12.80 -8.31
C LEU A 681 -12.79 -13.99 -8.83
N PRO A 682 -13.45 -14.99 -9.45
CA PRO A 682 -12.74 -16.13 -10.02
C PRO A 682 -11.80 -15.67 -11.14
N ASP A 683 -10.65 -16.32 -11.27
CA ASP A 683 -9.76 -16.15 -12.42
C ASP A 683 -10.23 -17.09 -13.53
N ASP A 684 -10.90 -16.52 -14.54
CA ASP A 684 -11.39 -17.20 -15.74
C ASP A 684 -10.36 -17.21 -16.89
N GLY A 685 -9.22 -16.52 -16.71
CA GLY A 685 -8.12 -16.45 -17.65
C GLY A 685 -7.50 -15.05 -17.77
N ASP A 686 -8.25 -14.00 -17.43
CA ASP A 686 -7.85 -12.60 -17.61
C ASP A 686 -7.18 -11.98 -16.35
N GLY A 687 -6.77 -12.81 -15.37
CA GLY A 687 -5.91 -12.41 -14.24
C GLY A 687 -6.62 -12.27 -12.88
N GLY A 688 -7.86 -12.76 -12.79
CA GLY A 688 -8.69 -12.69 -11.58
C GLY A 688 -9.12 -11.28 -11.19
N GLY A 689 -9.64 -11.15 -9.96
CA GLY A 689 -10.17 -9.87 -9.49
C GLY A 689 -10.71 -9.87 -8.06
N PHE A 690 -11.32 -8.75 -7.68
CA PHE A 690 -12.06 -8.59 -6.43
C PHE A 690 -13.24 -7.63 -6.59
N GLU A 691 -14.19 -7.72 -5.66
CA GLU A 691 -15.28 -6.77 -5.45
C GLU A 691 -15.37 -6.45 -3.96
N ALA A 692 -15.16 -5.18 -3.60
CA ALA A 692 -15.24 -4.68 -2.23
C ALA A 692 -16.48 -3.78 -2.07
N GLY A 693 -17.18 -3.89 -0.96
CA GLY A 693 -18.38 -3.11 -0.65
C GLY A 693 -18.37 -2.57 0.77
N LEU A 694 -18.89 -1.36 0.98
CA LEU A 694 -18.93 -0.68 2.28
C LEU A 694 -20.28 0.05 2.45
N ASP A 695 -20.96 -0.17 3.57
CA ASP A 695 -22.12 0.61 4.03
C ASP A 695 -21.79 1.22 5.41
N MET A 696 -21.58 2.54 5.43
CA MET A 696 -21.40 3.33 6.66
C MET A 696 -22.68 4.09 7.05
N GLY A 697 -23.73 3.98 6.23
CA GLY A 697 -25.08 4.30 6.63
C GLY A 697 -25.48 5.77 6.75
N ASP A 698 -24.54 6.69 6.62
CA ASP A 698 -24.75 8.13 6.47
C ASP A 698 -23.68 8.78 5.56
N HIS A 699 -23.95 10.02 5.11
CA HIS A 699 -23.05 10.79 4.24
C HIS A 699 -22.05 11.62 5.06
N SER A 700 -21.35 10.97 5.99
CA SER A 700 -20.42 11.60 6.93
C SER A 700 -19.15 12.18 6.27
N THR A 701 -18.31 12.78 7.11
CA THR A 701 -16.94 13.17 6.76
C THR A 701 -15.98 12.08 7.22
N PHE A 702 -15.10 11.63 6.33
CA PHE A 702 -13.96 10.78 6.67
C PHE A 702 -12.67 11.57 6.46
N SER A 703 -11.88 11.73 7.52
CA SER A 703 -10.59 12.44 7.49
C SER A 703 -9.43 11.46 7.38
N PHE A 704 -8.31 11.85 6.79
CA PHE A 704 -7.13 10.99 6.78
C PHE A 704 -5.82 11.77 6.88
N ALA A 705 -4.83 11.19 7.54
CA ALA A 705 -3.47 11.71 7.61
C ALA A 705 -2.43 10.57 7.56
N ALA A 706 -1.30 10.83 6.92
CA ALA A 706 -0.12 9.99 6.95
C ALA A 706 1.11 10.90 6.97
N GLU A 707 1.93 10.83 8.01
CA GLU A 707 3.18 11.58 8.11
C GLU A 707 4.34 10.62 8.42
N ALA A 708 5.47 10.77 7.74
CA ALA A 708 6.66 9.96 7.95
C ALA A 708 7.92 10.82 7.83
N HIS A 709 8.58 11.10 8.95
CA HIS A 709 9.88 11.77 9.01
C HIS A 709 10.99 10.72 8.85
N LEU A 710 11.56 10.63 7.64
CA LEU A 710 12.62 9.66 7.33
C LEU A 710 13.97 10.36 7.10
N ALA A 711 15.07 9.67 7.39
CA ALA A 711 16.43 10.17 7.19
C ALA A 711 16.74 10.51 5.72
N GLN A 712 15.98 9.94 4.76
CA GLN A 712 16.08 10.25 3.34
C GLN A 712 15.21 11.47 2.94
N GLY A 713 14.15 11.75 3.70
CA GLY A 713 13.25 12.90 3.55
C GLY A 713 11.84 12.62 4.05
N ASP A 714 11.13 13.67 4.45
CA ASP A 714 9.79 13.60 5.02
C ASP A 714 8.73 13.33 3.94
N LEU A 715 7.63 12.69 4.33
CA LEU A 715 6.42 12.49 3.54
C LEU A 715 5.21 12.95 4.36
N GLU A 716 4.53 13.99 3.90
CA GLU A 716 3.27 14.48 4.49
C GLU A 716 2.11 14.14 3.55
N ALA A 717 1.01 13.60 4.06
CA ALA A 717 -0.27 13.51 3.35
C ALA A 717 -1.42 13.74 4.31
N SER A 718 -2.36 14.63 3.97
CA SER A 718 -3.56 14.87 4.76
C SER A 718 -4.74 15.23 3.88
N GLY A 719 -5.94 14.79 4.26
CA GLY A 719 -7.13 15.01 3.45
C GLY A 719 -8.43 14.70 4.16
N GLN A 720 -9.51 14.94 3.42
CA GLN A 720 -10.88 14.80 3.87
C GLN A 720 -11.75 14.43 2.66
N LEU A 721 -12.59 13.42 2.84
CA LEU A 721 -13.75 13.16 2.00
C LEU A 721 -15.01 13.64 2.73
N SER A 722 -15.87 14.37 2.05
CA SER A 722 -17.18 14.83 2.57
C SER A 722 -18.28 14.57 1.55
N ASN A 723 -19.53 14.49 2.00
CA ASN A 723 -20.66 14.01 1.19
C ASN A 723 -20.41 12.58 0.66
N LEU A 724 -19.75 11.74 1.47
CA LEU A 724 -19.43 10.35 1.11
C LEU A 724 -20.68 9.57 0.71
N PRO A 725 -20.56 8.62 -0.23
CA PRO A 725 -21.64 7.68 -0.48
C PRO A 725 -21.94 6.87 0.77
N SER A 726 -23.23 6.62 1.04
CA SER A 726 -23.62 5.77 2.17
C SER A 726 -23.31 4.29 1.88
N GLU A 727 -23.47 3.89 0.61
CA GLU A 727 -22.98 2.65 0.02
C GLU A 727 -21.89 2.93 -1.03
N ILE A 728 -20.75 2.22 -0.95
CA ILE A 728 -19.66 2.22 -1.95
C ILE A 728 -19.45 0.78 -2.44
N THR A 729 -19.30 0.59 -3.75
CA THR A 729 -18.78 -0.65 -4.35
C THR A 729 -17.56 -0.36 -5.23
N LEU A 730 -16.49 -1.15 -5.06
CA LEU A 730 -15.26 -1.09 -5.87
C LEU A 730 -14.93 -2.49 -6.41
N ARG A 731 -14.96 -2.66 -7.72
CA ARG A 731 -14.67 -3.91 -8.43
C ARG A 731 -13.41 -3.76 -9.29
N SER A 732 -12.60 -4.81 -9.38
CA SER A 732 -11.43 -4.89 -10.24
C SER A 732 -11.39 -6.28 -10.87
N GLU A 733 -11.38 -6.38 -12.21
CA GLU A 733 -11.59 -7.62 -12.96
C GLU A 733 -11.00 -7.48 -14.38
N GLY A 734 -10.13 -8.39 -14.83
CA GLY A 734 -9.65 -8.40 -16.22
C GLY A 734 -8.96 -7.13 -16.73
N GLY A 735 -8.32 -6.36 -15.85
CA GLY A 735 -7.74 -5.04 -16.17
C GLY A 735 -8.74 -3.87 -16.19
N ARG A 736 -10.01 -4.12 -15.87
CA ARG A 736 -11.07 -3.12 -15.69
C ARG A 736 -11.29 -2.83 -14.20
N ILE A 737 -11.47 -1.57 -13.84
CA ILE A 737 -11.80 -1.14 -12.46
C ILE A 737 -13.08 -0.32 -12.49
N THR A 738 -14.12 -0.74 -11.76
CA THR A 738 -15.34 0.03 -11.60
C THR A 738 -15.56 0.47 -10.15
N TYR A 739 -15.95 1.73 -9.95
CA TYR A 739 -16.45 2.26 -8.68
C TYR A 739 -17.90 2.69 -8.87
N ASP A 740 -18.74 2.46 -7.85
CA ASP A 740 -20.14 2.87 -7.80
C ASP A 740 -20.49 3.38 -6.39
N GLY A 741 -21.32 4.41 -6.29
CA GLY A 741 -21.77 4.98 -5.03
C GLY A 741 -23.01 5.89 -5.19
N ASP A 742 -23.82 5.98 -4.13
CA ASP A 742 -25.13 6.65 -4.14
C ASP A 742 -25.10 8.19 -4.14
N SER A 743 -23.92 8.80 -3.96
CA SER A 743 -23.72 10.26 -3.88
C SER A 743 -22.47 10.75 -4.62
N ASN A 744 -22.32 12.08 -4.71
CA ASN A 744 -21.18 12.76 -5.29
C ASN A 744 -20.24 13.32 -4.20
N PRO A 745 -19.17 12.61 -3.79
CA PRO A 745 -18.28 13.10 -2.73
C PRO A 745 -17.43 14.29 -3.17
N ASP A 746 -17.06 15.14 -2.22
CA ASP A 746 -16.00 16.14 -2.38
C ASP A 746 -14.70 15.60 -1.76
N LEU A 747 -13.55 15.88 -2.40
CA LEU A 747 -12.22 15.49 -1.94
C LEU A 747 -11.35 16.72 -1.72
N THR A 748 -10.82 16.87 -0.51
CA THR A 748 -9.67 17.74 -0.23
C THR A 748 -8.47 16.89 0.13
N LEU A 749 -7.32 17.15 -0.48
CA LEU A 749 -6.04 16.46 -0.24
C LEU A 749 -4.90 17.47 -0.31
N SER A 750 -3.97 17.40 0.64
CA SER A 750 -2.66 18.05 0.62
C SER A 750 -1.59 16.97 0.74
N VAL A 751 -0.52 17.08 -0.03
CA VAL A 751 0.66 16.20 0.08
C VAL A 751 1.95 17.00 0.01
N ALA A 752 2.99 16.51 0.69
CA ALA A 752 4.34 17.01 0.61
C ALA A 752 5.36 15.86 0.62
N ALA A 753 6.51 16.06 -0.02
CA ALA A 753 7.60 15.10 0.03
C ALA A 753 8.96 15.78 -0.15
N GLY A 754 9.96 15.34 0.61
CA GLY A 754 11.34 15.84 0.60
C GLY A 754 11.81 16.23 2.00
N LYS A 755 13.10 16.55 2.18
CA LYS A 755 13.63 16.88 3.53
C LYS A 755 13.09 18.20 4.07
N ALA A 756 12.91 18.29 5.39
CA ALA A 756 12.33 19.41 6.14
C ALA A 756 12.90 20.79 5.73
N ALA A 757 14.21 20.90 5.55
CA ALA A 757 14.86 22.16 5.13
C ALA A 757 14.48 22.60 3.69
N ALA A 758 14.21 21.64 2.79
CA ALA A 758 13.70 21.91 1.45
C ALA A 758 12.18 22.13 1.46
N LEU A 759 11.42 21.38 2.28
CA LEU A 759 9.98 21.57 2.47
C LEU A 759 9.63 22.95 3.04
N ALA A 760 10.42 23.43 4.01
CA ALA A 760 10.30 24.80 4.55
C ALA A 760 10.64 25.88 3.50
N ALA A 761 11.41 25.54 2.47
CA ALA A 761 11.71 26.40 1.32
C ALA A 761 10.67 26.25 0.17
N THR A 762 9.85 25.20 0.18
CA THR A 762 8.78 24.98 -0.81
C THR A 762 7.56 25.87 -0.50
N PRO A 763 7.15 26.77 -1.43
CA PRO A 763 5.94 27.57 -1.24
C PRO A 763 4.69 26.69 -1.08
N VAL A 764 3.80 27.06 -0.16
CA VAL A 764 2.51 26.36 0.00
C VAL A 764 1.67 26.53 -1.28
N PRO A 765 1.14 25.46 -1.90
CA PRO A 765 0.25 25.58 -3.04
C PRO A 765 -1.08 26.26 -2.66
N PRO A 766 -1.65 27.11 -3.53
CA PRO A 766 -3.00 27.62 -3.33
C PRO A 766 -4.01 26.46 -3.37
N GLN A 767 -5.12 26.60 -2.65
CA GLN A 767 -6.27 25.71 -2.85
C GLN A 767 -7.07 26.23 -4.05
N VAL A 768 -7.10 25.44 -5.13
CA VAL A 768 -7.86 25.70 -6.35
C VAL A 768 -8.77 24.50 -6.60
N HIS A 769 -9.93 24.71 -7.21
CA HIS A 769 -10.77 23.59 -7.62
C HIS A 769 -10.09 22.87 -8.80
N GLY A 770 -9.65 21.63 -8.60
CA GLY A 770 -8.60 20.98 -9.40
C GLY A 770 -7.33 20.76 -8.56
N VAL A 771 -6.15 20.94 -9.16
CA VAL A 771 -4.85 20.62 -8.53
C VAL A 771 -3.86 21.78 -8.62
N ALA A 772 -3.07 22.00 -7.56
CA ALA A 772 -1.96 22.94 -7.54
C ALA A 772 -0.68 22.26 -7.02
N VAL A 773 0.46 22.55 -7.64
CA VAL A 773 1.77 21.95 -7.31
C VAL A 773 2.84 23.04 -7.20
N ARG A 774 3.72 22.89 -6.22
CA ARG A 774 4.89 23.73 -5.97
C ARG A 774 6.09 22.86 -5.65
N ASP A 775 7.29 23.33 -5.96
CA ASP A 775 8.53 22.71 -5.47
C ASP A 775 9.41 23.72 -4.72
N GLY A 776 10.47 23.20 -4.12
CA GLY A 776 11.49 23.98 -3.45
C GLY A 776 12.79 23.20 -3.33
N ALA A 777 13.85 23.87 -2.88
CA ALA A 777 15.13 23.24 -2.59
C ALA A 777 15.88 24.00 -1.49
N SER A 778 16.74 23.27 -0.78
CA SER A 778 17.72 23.82 0.15
C SER A 778 19.04 23.09 -0.05
N GLY A 779 20.04 23.80 -0.58
CA GLY A 779 21.29 23.17 -1.05
C GLY A 779 21.03 22.20 -2.21
N SER A 780 21.42 20.95 -2.05
CA SER A 780 21.15 19.85 -2.99
C SER A 780 19.78 19.20 -2.82
N ASP A 781 19.15 19.37 -1.65
CA ASP A 781 17.92 18.68 -1.31
C ASP A 781 16.72 19.39 -1.93
N LYS A 782 15.79 18.60 -2.48
CA LYS A 782 14.59 19.08 -3.17
C LYS A 782 13.34 18.60 -2.45
N ALA A 783 12.25 19.35 -2.60
CA ALA A 783 10.94 18.98 -2.08
C ALA A 783 9.80 19.43 -3.00
N VAL A 784 8.65 18.76 -2.88
CA VAL A 784 7.39 19.06 -3.57
C VAL A 784 6.28 19.25 -2.54
N ARG A 785 5.34 20.15 -2.83
CA ARG A 785 4.05 20.27 -2.15
C ARG A 785 2.96 20.35 -3.19
N ALA A 786 1.86 19.61 -2.99
CA ALA A 786 0.69 19.66 -3.86
C ALA A 786 -0.61 19.73 -3.05
N LYS A 787 -1.64 20.30 -3.66
CA LYS A 787 -3.01 20.29 -3.16
C LYS A 787 -3.96 19.89 -4.27
N LEU A 788 -4.94 19.09 -3.93
CA LEU A 788 -6.04 18.65 -4.78
C LEU A 788 -7.34 18.99 -4.05
N TYR A 789 -8.26 19.70 -4.71
CA TYR A 789 -9.58 19.99 -4.18
C TYR A 789 -10.60 19.81 -5.30
N LEU A 790 -11.36 18.73 -5.25
CA LEU A 790 -12.39 18.40 -6.24
C LEU A 790 -13.75 18.39 -5.55
N THR A 791 -14.76 18.95 -6.21
CA THR A 791 -16.15 18.89 -5.73
C THR A 791 -17.00 18.00 -6.63
N GLY A 792 -18.00 17.36 -6.03
CA GLY A 792 -19.00 16.57 -6.74
C GLY A 792 -18.41 15.49 -7.67
N LEU A 793 -17.47 14.69 -7.15
CA LEU A 793 -16.88 13.53 -7.83
C LEU A 793 -17.98 12.59 -8.39
N PRO A 794 -17.72 11.83 -9.46
CA PRO A 794 -18.73 10.96 -10.08
C PRO A 794 -19.35 9.96 -9.09
N THR A 795 -20.62 9.62 -9.32
CA THR A 795 -21.29 8.50 -8.64
C THR A 795 -20.77 7.16 -9.17
N ASN A 796 -20.38 7.08 -10.44
CA ASN A 796 -19.84 5.86 -11.04
C ASN A 796 -18.63 6.14 -11.94
N LEU A 797 -17.63 5.27 -11.87
CA LEU A 797 -16.38 5.33 -12.63
C LEU A 797 -16.11 3.95 -13.22
N ASP A 798 -15.72 3.88 -14.48
CA ASP A 798 -15.44 2.62 -15.19
C ASP A 798 -14.16 2.77 -16.03
N LEU A 799 -13.08 2.15 -15.57
CA LEU A 799 -11.73 2.24 -16.13
C LEU A 799 -11.35 0.91 -16.79
N ASP A 800 -11.81 0.69 -18.03
CA ASP A 800 -11.43 -0.47 -18.84
C ASP A 800 -10.10 -0.19 -19.56
N SER A 801 -8.99 -0.48 -18.88
CA SER A 801 -7.66 -0.30 -19.47
C SER A 801 -7.33 -1.28 -20.60
N THR A 802 -8.07 -2.40 -20.68
CA THR A 802 -7.89 -3.46 -21.68
C THR A 802 -8.44 -3.05 -23.05
N ASN A 803 -9.61 -2.39 -23.08
CA ASN A 803 -10.16 -1.75 -24.28
C ASN A 803 -9.72 -0.28 -24.45
N GLY A 804 -9.04 0.28 -23.46
CA GLY A 804 -8.62 1.69 -23.43
C GLY A 804 -9.81 2.65 -23.36
N ILE A 805 -10.85 2.29 -22.62
CA ILE A 805 -12.10 3.04 -22.43
C ILE A 805 -12.19 3.48 -20.96
N TYR A 806 -12.43 4.77 -20.74
CA TYR A 806 -12.56 5.37 -19.42
C TYR A 806 -13.87 6.16 -19.36
N THR A 807 -14.89 5.64 -18.67
CA THR A 807 -16.18 6.30 -18.48
C THR A 807 -16.30 6.88 -17.08
N VAL A 808 -16.80 8.10 -17.02
CA VAL A 808 -17.11 8.86 -15.82
C VAL A 808 -18.60 9.19 -15.88
N THR A 809 -19.36 8.77 -14.87
CA THR A 809 -20.82 8.89 -14.84
C THR A 809 -21.25 9.75 -13.68
N GLY A 810 -22.19 10.66 -13.91
CA GLY A 810 -22.79 11.49 -12.86
C GLY A 810 -21.87 12.53 -12.23
N PHE A 811 -20.76 12.95 -12.85
CA PHE A 811 -19.86 13.96 -12.29
C PHE A 811 -20.58 15.32 -12.19
N HIS A 812 -20.79 15.83 -10.97
CA HIS A 812 -21.63 17.01 -10.72
C HIS A 812 -20.94 18.05 -9.82
N PRO A 813 -19.87 18.71 -10.30
CA PRO A 813 -19.11 19.65 -9.49
C PRO A 813 -19.93 20.87 -9.07
N THR A 814 -19.72 21.34 -7.84
CA THR A 814 -20.36 22.55 -7.32
C THR A 814 -19.68 23.84 -7.84
N ASN A 815 -18.45 23.72 -8.35
CA ASN A 815 -17.68 24.81 -8.95
C ASN A 815 -17.40 24.56 -10.44
N GLY A 816 -17.93 25.42 -11.30
CA GLY A 816 -17.90 25.28 -12.76
C GLY A 816 -16.56 25.58 -13.45
N THR A 817 -15.44 25.48 -12.75
CA THR A 817 -14.10 25.57 -13.34
C THR A 817 -13.14 24.64 -12.62
N LEU A 818 -12.49 23.73 -13.36
CA LEU A 818 -11.31 23.01 -12.90
C LEU A 818 -10.04 23.76 -13.30
N VAL A 819 -9.01 23.68 -12.45
CA VAL A 819 -7.74 24.42 -12.54
C VAL A 819 -6.57 23.47 -12.35
N VAL A 820 -5.49 23.66 -13.11
CA VAL A 820 -4.18 23.03 -12.85
C VAL A 820 -3.14 24.14 -12.70
N ASP A 821 -2.62 24.35 -11.49
CA ASP A 821 -1.61 25.38 -11.19
C ASP A 821 -0.30 24.74 -10.69
N ALA A 822 0.54 24.28 -11.62
CA ALA A 822 1.86 23.72 -11.30
C ALA A 822 2.96 24.77 -11.50
N LYS A 823 3.85 24.96 -10.52
CA LYS A 823 5.01 25.85 -10.63
C LYS A 823 6.24 25.18 -10.02
N LEU A 824 7.14 24.75 -10.90
CA LEU A 824 8.32 23.95 -10.61
C LEU A 824 9.59 24.75 -10.97
N LYS A 825 10.44 25.05 -10.00
CA LYS A 825 11.69 25.83 -10.13
C LYS A 825 12.93 25.03 -9.72
N ALA A 826 12.75 23.92 -9.03
CA ALA A 826 13.82 23.15 -8.39
C ALA A 826 13.92 21.70 -8.88
N LEU A 827 12.78 21.02 -9.09
CA LEU A 827 12.72 19.65 -9.60
C LEU A 827 13.02 19.60 -11.09
N ALA A 828 12.36 20.45 -11.87
CA ALA A 828 12.58 20.56 -13.31
C ALA A 828 14.00 21.08 -13.62
N PRO A 829 14.69 20.58 -14.68
CA PRO A 829 16.04 21.06 -15.06
C PRO A 829 16.10 22.54 -15.46
N LYS A 830 14.95 23.10 -15.85
CA LYS A 830 14.68 24.50 -16.17
C LYS A 830 13.31 24.86 -15.58
N PRO A 831 13.11 26.06 -15.01
CA PRO A 831 11.83 26.41 -14.39
C PRO A 831 10.62 26.24 -15.33
N LEU A 832 9.55 25.63 -14.84
CA LEU A 832 8.31 25.37 -15.55
C LEU A 832 7.13 25.91 -14.73
N SER A 833 6.27 26.72 -15.34
CA SER A 833 4.94 27.03 -14.79
C SER A 833 3.87 26.56 -15.77
N LEU A 834 2.77 26.02 -15.26
CA LEU A 834 1.61 25.60 -16.02
C LEU A 834 0.35 26.06 -15.29
N TYR A 835 -0.51 26.80 -16.00
CA TYR A 835 -1.81 27.25 -15.53
C TYR A 835 -2.89 26.87 -16.55
N LEU A 836 -3.62 25.78 -16.26
CA LEU A 836 -4.78 25.33 -17.03
C LEU A 836 -6.08 25.77 -16.33
N THR A 837 -7.11 26.07 -17.12
CA THR A 837 -8.50 26.20 -16.66
C THR A 837 -9.46 25.56 -17.66
N GLN A 838 -10.39 24.73 -17.16
CA GLN A 838 -11.46 24.11 -17.94
C GLN A 838 -12.82 24.47 -17.33
N GLY A 839 -13.69 25.14 -18.09
CA GLY A 839 -15.07 25.39 -17.66
C GLY A 839 -15.91 24.11 -17.71
N ILE A 840 -16.77 23.87 -16.71
CA ILE A 840 -17.60 22.65 -16.61
C ILE A 840 -19.04 23.02 -16.21
N PRO A 841 -20.08 22.41 -16.81
CA PRO A 841 -21.46 22.55 -16.34
C PRO A 841 -21.64 22.16 -14.86
N THR A 842 -22.42 22.95 -14.12
CA THR A 842 -22.82 22.65 -12.73
C THR A 842 -24.34 22.52 -12.56
N ALA A 843 -25.11 22.74 -13.63
CA ALA A 843 -26.57 22.73 -13.59
C ALA A 843 -27.14 21.30 -13.63
N ASN A 844 -26.47 20.43 -14.39
CA ASN A 844 -26.76 19.00 -14.54
C ASN A 844 -25.45 18.23 -14.25
N PRO A 845 -25.51 16.96 -13.80
CA PRO A 845 -24.38 16.05 -13.86
C PRO A 845 -23.89 15.86 -15.31
N VAL A 846 -22.59 15.70 -15.49
CA VAL A 846 -21.95 15.43 -16.77
C VAL A 846 -21.40 14.02 -16.79
N ASP A 847 -21.83 13.22 -17.77
CA ASP A 847 -21.24 11.94 -18.08
C ASP A 847 -20.21 12.14 -19.19
N PHE A 848 -19.07 11.46 -19.14
CA PHE A 848 -18.12 11.45 -20.24
C PHE A 848 -17.32 10.16 -20.36
N THR A 849 -17.16 9.70 -21.59
CA THR A 849 -16.31 8.55 -21.97
C THR A 849 -15.13 9.04 -22.79
N PHE A 850 -13.93 8.58 -22.45
CA PHE A 850 -12.70 8.80 -23.19
C PHE A 850 -12.18 7.46 -23.70
N GLY A 851 -11.87 7.37 -24.99
CA GLY A 851 -11.58 6.13 -25.69
C GLY A 851 -12.83 5.48 -26.34
N PRO A 852 -12.65 4.35 -27.06
CA PRO A 852 -11.45 3.50 -27.05
C PRO A 852 -10.23 4.16 -27.69
N ILE A 853 -9.05 3.95 -27.09
CA ILE A 853 -7.76 4.39 -27.65
C ILE A 853 -7.21 3.26 -28.52
N VAL A 854 -7.66 3.18 -29.77
CA VAL A 854 -7.34 2.08 -30.68
C VAL A 854 -6.01 2.36 -31.39
N THR A 855 -4.91 1.78 -30.93
CA THR A 855 -3.64 1.74 -31.69
C THR A 855 -3.44 0.37 -32.33
N ARG A 856 -3.32 0.33 -33.66
CA ARG A 856 -3.17 -0.91 -34.44
C ARG A 856 -2.19 -0.71 -35.59
N THR A 857 -1.37 -1.73 -35.86
CA THR A 857 -0.52 -1.78 -37.06
C THR A 857 -1.21 -2.66 -38.09
N GLU A 858 -1.55 -2.09 -39.23
CA GLU A 858 -2.22 -2.79 -40.33
C GLU A 858 -1.24 -3.74 -41.07
N PRO A 859 -1.72 -4.71 -41.87
CA PRO A 859 -0.86 -5.70 -42.53
C PRO A 859 0.14 -5.13 -43.57
N ASP A 860 0.01 -3.86 -43.95
CA ASP A 860 0.95 -3.13 -44.82
C ASP A 860 2.06 -2.39 -44.04
N GLY A 861 2.04 -2.47 -42.70
CA GLY A 861 2.95 -1.75 -41.82
C GLY A 861 2.54 -0.32 -41.50
N SER A 862 1.36 0.14 -41.94
CA SER A 862 0.82 1.44 -41.52
C SER A 862 0.35 1.38 -40.06
N HIS A 863 0.68 2.41 -39.28
CA HIS A 863 0.20 2.54 -37.91
C HIS A 863 -1.03 3.43 -37.90
N THR A 864 -2.14 2.97 -37.29
CA THR A 864 -3.32 3.81 -37.08
C THR A 864 -3.63 3.95 -35.61
N THR A 865 -4.05 5.15 -35.21
CA THR A 865 -4.39 5.54 -33.85
C THR A 865 -5.71 6.28 -33.87
N GLY A 866 -6.75 5.63 -33.37
CA GLY A 866 -8.06 6.22 -33.10
C GLY A 866 -8.17 6.70 -31.65
N LEU A 867 -8.82 7.84 -31.43
CA LEU A 867 -9.21 8.35 -30.12
C LEU A 867 -10.63 8.91 -30.20
N ASP A 868 -11.56 8.31 -29.46
CA ASP A 868 -12.89 8.86 -29.23
C ASP A 868 -12.99 9.62 -27.89
N TYR A 869 -13.89 10.59 -27.86
CA TYR A 869 -14.36 11.31 -26.68
C TYR A 869 -15.85 11.61 -26.85
N VAL A 870 -16.64 11.33 -25.82
CA VAL A 870 -18.10 11.55 -25.78
C VAL A 870 -18.46 12.14 -24.42
N ALA A 871 -19.36 13.12 -24.38
CA ALA A 871 -19.91 13.71 -23.16
C ALA A 871 -21.41 14.02 -23.28
N SER A 872 -22.13 13.97 -22.17
CA SER A 872 -23.58 14.25 -22.12
C SER A 872 -23.89 15.72 -22.45
N GLU A 873 -23.00 16.65 -22.12
CA GLU A 873 -23.05 18.09 -22.46
C GLU A 873 -21.68 18.62 -22.90
N PRO A 874 -21.59 19.76 -23.64
CA PRO A 874 -20.31 20.31 -24.06
C PRO A 874 -19.62 20.96 -22.86
N LEU A 875 -18.31 20.81 -22.74
CA LEU A 875 -17.56 21.52 -21.70
C LEU A 875 -17.33 22.99 -22.11
N GLY A 876 -17.15 23.85 -21.12
CA GLY A 876 -16.87 25.26 -21.33
C GLY A 876 -15.49 25.51 -21.95
N ALA A 877 -15.10 26.80 -21.99
CA ALA A 877 -13.81 27.20 -22.53
C ALA A 877 -12.64 26.48 -21.83
N PHE A 878 -11.65 26.09 -22.62
CA PHE A 878 -10.35 25.62 -22.15
C PHE A 878 -9.31 26.73 -22.35
N THR A 879 -8.40 26.86 -21.40
CA THR A 879 -7.26 27.77 -21.50
C THR A 879 -6.06 27.14 -20.81
N ALA A 880 -4.93 27.10 -21.51
CA ALA A 880 -3.64 26.64 -21.02
C ALA A 880 -2.61 27.76 -21.18
N ASN A 881 -1.83 28.01 -20.14
CA ASN A 881 -0.67 28.91 -20.20
C ASN A 881 0.52 28.14 -19.63
N ALA A 882 1.59 27.99 -20.40
CA ALA A 882 2.82 27.35 -19.99
C ALA A 882 3.99 28.34 -20.10
N GLN A 883 4.88 28.35 -19.10
CA GLN A 883 6.09 29.17 -19.10
C GLN A 883 7.29 28.26 -18.86
N TYR A 884 8.33 28.35 -19.70
CA TYR A 884 9.52 27.51 -19.64
C TYR A 884 10.79 28.34 -19.52
N ASP A 885 11.72 27.88 -18.67
CA ASP A 885 13.00 28.48 -18.28
C ASP A 885 12.95 29.94 -17.76
N ASN A 886 11.74 30.51 -17.63
CA ASN A 886 11.49 31.96 -17.63
C ASN A 886 12.01 32.67 -18.90
N THR A 887 12.27 31.96 -20.00
CA THR A 887 12.61 32.53 -21.31
C THR A 887 11.43 32.51 -22.27
N ASP A 888 10.50 31.57 -22.11
CA ASP A 888 9.46 31.25 -23.08
C ASP A 888 8.07 31.17 -22.42
N GLU A 889 7.05 31.69 -23.10
CA GLU A 889 5.65 31.65 -22.67
C GLU A 889 4.78 31.20 -23.85
N ALA A 890 3.99 30.15 -23.65
CA ALA A 890 3.07 29.58 -24.61
C ALA A 890 1.63 29.58 -24.06
N GLN A 891 0.67 29.83 -24.93
CA GLN A 891 -0.76 29.89 -24.61
C GLN A 891 -1.57 29.06 -25.61
N LEU A 892 -2.59 28.36 -25.13
CA LEU A 892 -3.61 27.70 -25.94
C LEU A 892 -4.99 28.02 -25.36
N THR A 893 -5.91 28.50 -26.19
CA THR A 893 -7.32 28.72 -25.82
C THR A 893 -8.25 28.01 -26.81
N ILE A 894 -9.34 27.45 -26.31
CA ILE A 894 -10.39 26.78 -27.09
C ILE A 894 -11.73 27.27 -26.56
N SER A 895 -12.61 27.79 -27.42
CA SER A 895 -13.84 28.49 -27.00
C SER A 895 -14.82 27.63 -26.19
N ALA A 896 -14.92 26.34 -26.54
CA ALA A 896 -15.68 25.30 -25.83
C ALA A 896 -15.21 23.92 -26.32
N ILE A 897 -15.36 22.88 -25.50
CA ILE A 897 -15.14 21.50 -25.94
C ILE A 897 -16.48 20.91 -26.41
N PRO A 898 -16.60 20.42 -27.66
CA PRO A 898 -17.84 19.84 -28.19
C PRO A 898 -18.21 18.54 -27.45
N LYS A 899 -19.49 18.11 -27.55
CA LYS A 899 -19.98 16.86 -26.92
C LYS A 899 -19.28 15.61 -27.41
N THR A 900 -18.77 15.61 -28.64
CA THR A 900 -17.98 14.50 -29.16
C THR A 900 -16.78 15.02 -29.92
N ILE A 901 -15.67 14.30 -29.81
CA ILE A 901 -14.49 14.41 -30.67
C ILE A 901 -14.07 12.99 -31.00
N SER A 902 -13.90 12.67 -32.27
CA SER A 902 -13.28 11.45 -32.76
C SER A 902 -12.09 11.84 -33.61
N VAL A 903 -10.92 11.26 -33.37
CA VAL A 903 -9.67 11.55 -34.08
C VAL A 903 -9.09 10.25 -34.61
N ASP A 904 -9.11 10.08 -35.94
CA ASP A 904 -8.52 8.95 -36.65
C ASP A 904 -7.24 9.38 -37.34
N VAL A 905 -6.09 8.89 -36.85
CA VAL A 905 -4.79 9.12 -37.51
C VAL A 905 -4.29 7.84 -38.16
N ALA A 906 -3.81 7.92 -39.40
CA ALA A 906 -3.15 6.82 -40.11
C ALA A 906 -1.80 7.25 -40.68
N PHE A 907 -0.73 6.62 -40.18
CA PHE A 907 0.65 6.77 -40.62
C PHE A 907 1.03 5.60 -41.55
N GLY A 908 0.65 5.69 -42.82
CA GLY A 908 1.17 4.81 -43.87
C GLY A 908 2.61 5.17 -44.25
N ALA A 909 3.25 4.38 -45.12
CA ALA A 909 4.56 4.72 -45.65
C ALA A 909 4.53 6.05 -46.42
N ASP A 910 3.76 6.10 -47.52
CA ASP A 910 3.73 7.22 -48.45
C ASP A 910 2.67 8.29 -48.13
N THR A 911 1.65 7.94 -47.33
CA THR A 911 0.58 8.86 -46.90
C THR A 911 0.45 8.96 -45.39
N LYS A 912 -0.03 10.11 -44.93
CA LYS A 912 -0.42 10.41 -43.55
C LYS A 912 -1.84 10.98 -43.61
N LYS A 913 -2.78 10.40 -42.88
CA LYS A 913 -4.19 10.84 -42.83
C LYS A 913 -4.54 11.22 -41.39
N VAL A 914 -5.25 12.33 -41.20
CA VAL A 914 -5.77 12.81 -39.91
C VAL A 914 -7.22 13.22 -40.14
N GLY A 915 -8.16 12.38 -39.73
CA GLY A 915 -9.58 12.71 -39.67
C GLY A 915 -9.94 13.20 -38.26
N ILE A 916 -10.73 14.27 -38.18
CA ILE A 916 -11.29 14.81 -36.93
C ILE A 916 -12.78 15.00 -37.14
N VAL A 917 -13.62 14.36 -36.31
CA VAL A 917 -15.09 14.43 -36.38
C VAL A 917 -15.64 14.90 -35.04
N MET A 918 -16.53 15.89 -35.06
CA MET A 918 -17.13 16.51 -33.87
C MET A 918 -18.65 16.66 -34.05
N ASN A 919 -19.42 16.70 -32.96
CA ASN A 919 -20.87 16.92 -33.05
C ASN A 919 -21.23 18.34 -33.55
N GLN A 920 -20.34 19.30 -33.32
CA GLN A 920 -20.47 20.73 -33.64
C GLN A 920 -19.09 21.33 -33.92
N GLY A 921 -19.03 22.51 -34.53
CA GLY A 921 -17.78 23.25 -34.73
C GLY A 921 -17.28 23.95 -33.46
N ILE A 922 -16.09 24.55 -33.54
CA ILE A 922 -15.47 25.33 -32.47
C ILE A 922 -15.22 26.76 -32.98
N SER A 923 -15.75 27.77 -32.29
CA SER A 923 -15.71 29.16 -32.76
C SER A 923 -14.30 29.76 -32.80
N ASP A 924 -13.47 29.46 -31.80
CA ASP A 924 -12.09 29.92 -31.73
C ASP A 924 -11.18 28.81 -31.16
N ILE A 925 -10.05 28.59 -31.84
CA ILE A 925 -8.85 27.93 -31.27
C ILE A 925 -7.68 28.89 -31.47
N THR A 926 -7.00 29.30 -30.41
CA THR A 926 -5.77 30.13 -30.52
C THR A 926 -4.61 29.44 -29.83
N ALA A 927 -3.52 29.20 -30.55
CA ALA A 927 -2.21 28.88 -30.00
C ALA A 927 -1.28 30.10 -30.15
N ALA A 928 -0.48 30.41 -29.15
CA ALA A 928 0.47 31.52 -29.18
C ALA A 928 1.76 31.22 -28.40
N TYR A 929 2.86 31.86 -28.78
CA TYR A 929 4.20 31.67 -28.22
C TYR A 929 4.99 32.99 -28.26
N LYS A 930 5.76 33.30 -27.21
CA LYS A 930 6.63 34.48 -27.11
C LYS A 930 7.81 34.24 -26.17
N HIS A 931 8.78 35.14 -26.17
CA HIS A 931 9.73 35.19 -25.08
C HIS A 931 9.18 35.98 -23.89
N VAL A 932 9.59 35.58 -22.68
CA VAL A 932 9.15 36.18 -21.42
C VAL A 932 9.72 37.58 -21.28
N GLY A 933 8.83 38.58 -21.25
CA GLY A 933 9.18 40.00 -21.23
C GLY A 933 8.84 40.73 -22.53
N ASP A 934 8.58 40.00 -23.63
CA ASP A 934 8.02 40.59 -24.84
C ASP A 934 6.57 41.05 -24.58
N LEU A 935 6.21 42.20 -25.17
CA LEU A 935 4.86 42.75 -25.10
C LEU A 935 3.90 42.07 -26.09
N ASP A 936 4.44 41.67 -27.25
CA ASP A 936 3.73 41.03 -28.35
C ASP A 936 4.10 39.54 -28.40
N PHE A 937 3.28 38.71 -29.08
CA PHE A 937 3.67 37.33 -29.30
C PHE A 937 4.72 37.20 -30.41
N ALA A 938 5.64 36.23 -30.29
CA ALA A 938 6.64 35.93 -31.31
C ALA A 938 6.06 35.02 -32.41
N ALA A 939 5.09 34.16 -32.07
CA ALA A 939 4.29 33.42 -33.02
C ALA A 939 2.85 33.22 -32.49
N SER A 940 1.88 33.09 -33.39
CA SER A 940 0.52 32.67 -33.05
C SER A 940 -0.15 32.02 -34.25
N VAL A 941 -1.11 31.12 -33.97
CA VAL A 941 -2.06 30.57 -34.93
C VAL A 941 -3.44 30.68 -34.28
N ARG A 942 -4.34 31.44 -34.91
CA ARG A 942 -5.75 31.50 -34.57
C ARG A 942 -6.57 30.89 -35.70
N LEU A 943 -7.44 29.96 -35.33
CA LEU A 943 -8.42 29.32 -36.19
C LEU A 943 -9.80 29.80 -35.76
N HIS A 944 -10.61 30.31 -36.68
CA HIS A 944 -12.01 30.68 -36.42
C HIS A 944 -12.97 29.78 -37.19
N ASP A 945 -14.18 29.62 -36.64
CA ASP A 945 -15.28 28.86 -37.24
C ASP A 945 -14.85 27.45 -37.70
N VAL A 946 -14.07 26.79 -36.83
CA VAL A 946 -13.49 25.46 -37.06
C VAL A 946 -14.61 24.46 -37.32
N PRO A 947 -14.68 23.87 -38.54
CA PRO A 947 -15.82 23.05 -38.94
C PRO A 947 -15.84 21.74 -38.18
N LYS A 948 -17.04 21.18 -37.99
CA LYS A 948 -17.28 19.96 -37.21
C LYS A 948 -16.66 18.67 -37.80
N THR A 949 -16.04 18.76 -38.97
CA THR A 949 -15.28 17.65 -39.57
C THR A 949 -14.13 18.25 -40.36
N VAL A 950 -12.93 17.71 -40.18
CA VAL A 950 -11.70 18.08 -40.90
C VAL A 950 -10.90 16.81 -41.17
N ASP A 951 -10.71 16.48 -42.45
CA ASP A 951 -9.86 15.40 -42.94
C ASP A 951 -8.63 16.01 -43.62
N ILE A 952 -7.43 15.64 -43.16
CA ILE A 952 -6.15 16.08 -43.74
C ILE A 952 -5.39 14.87 -44.27
N LEU A 953 -5.10 14.87 -45.56
CA LEU A 953 -4.20 13.94 -46.24
C LEU A 953 -2.89 14.66 -46.59
N ILE A 954 -1.76 14.07 -46.18
CA ILE A 954 -0.41 14.49 -46.56
C ILE A 954 0.30 13.33 -47.24
N GLY A 955 0.94 13.59 -48.37
CA GLY A 955 1.56 12.57 -49.22
C GLY A 955 0.58 11.95 -50.21
N LYS A 956 1.07 10.97 -50.97
CA LYS A 956 0.43 10.46 -52.19
C LYS A 956 0.52 8.94 -52.20
N GLU A 957 -0.56 8.24 -52.53
CA GLU A 957 -0.53 6.77 -52.65
C GLU A 957 0.31 6.40 -53.89
N SER A 958 1.56 5.98 -53.69
CA SER A 958 2.51 5.87 -54.79
C SER A 958 2.29 4.60 -55.62
N SER A 959 2.18 4.78 -56.94
CA SER A 959 2.01 3.66 -57.88
C SER A 959 3.35 3.02 -58.26
N ALA A 960 4.07 2.50 -57.26
CA ALA A 960 5.32 1.74 -57.41
C ALA A 960 6.36 2.39 -58.36
N GLY A 961 6.58 3.71 -58.20
CA GLY A 961 7.55 4.48 -58.97
C GLY A 961 8.99 4.06 -58.64
N GLY A 962 9.79 3.75 -59.67
CA GLY A 962 11.13 3.16 -59.53
C GLY A 962 12.23 4.11 -59.03
N GLY A 963 12.11 4.64 -57.81
CA GLY A 963 13.20 5.23 -57.01
C GLY A 963 13.95 6.44 -57.62
N THR A 964 13.41 7.05 -58.67
CA THR A 964 14.12 8.07 -59.49
C THR A 964 13.31 9.35 -59.70
N THR A 965 12.04 9.36 -59.29
CA THR A 965 11.19 10.56 -59.22
C THR A 965 10.89 10.87 -57.76
N VAL A 966 11.21 12.09 -57.33
CA VAL A 966 10.67 12.62 -56.07
C VAL A 966 9.21 13.00 -56.35
N ASP A 967 8.27 12.11 -56.02
CA ASP A 967 6.86 12.50 -55.89
C ASP A 967 6.78 13.51 -54.74
N ALA A 968 6.31 14.72 -55.04
CA ALA A 968 6.16 15.76 -54.05
C ALA A 968 5.00 15.45 -53.07
N PRO A 969 5.03 16.00 -51.84
CA PRO A 969 3.92 15.83 -50.92
C PRO A 969 2.68 16.55 -51.43
N VAL A 970 1.68 15.77 -51.86
CA VAL A 970 0.30 16.26 -52.02
C VAL A 970 -0.23 16.59 -50.63
N PHE A 971 -0.89 17.73 -50.50
CA PHE A 971 -1.71 18.09 -49.35
C PHE A 971 -3.16 18.17 -49.82
N THR A 972 -4.08 17.54 -49.09
CA THR A 972 -5.52 17.76 -49.27
C THR A 972 -6.19 17.91 -47.91
N MET A 973 -6.85 19.03 -47.70
CA MET A 973 -7.82 19.23 -46.63
C MET A 973 -9.23 19.04 -47.19
N THR A 974 -10.10 18.33 -46.47
CA THR A 974 -11.55 18.34 -46.69
C THR A 974 -12.25 18.64 -45.37
N ALA A 975 -13.35 19.39 -45.42
CA ALA A 975 -14.12 19.81 -44.26
C ALA A 975 -15.62 19.48 -44.41
N PHE A 976 -16.38 19.54 -43.31
CA PHE A 976 -17.84 19.43 -43.37
C PHE A 976 -18.49 20.57 -44.17
N ALA A 977 -17.90 21.77 -44.09
CA ALA A 977 -18.38 23.00 -44.71
C ALA A 977 -17.17 23.93 -44.99
N PRO A 978 -17.26 24.87 -45.95
CA PRO A 978 -16.30 25.97 -46.05
C PRO A 978 -16.48 26.95 -44.87
N GLY A 979 -15.52 27.87 -44.69
CA GLY A 979 -15.61 28.95 -43.70
C GLY A 979 -14.56 28.91 -42.58
N LEU A 980 -13.55 28.05 -42.65
CA LEU A 980 -12.42 28.09 -41.72
C LEU A 980 -11.54 29.32 -42.03
N ASP A 981 -11.42 30.25 -41.08
CA ASP A 981 -10.43 31.32 -41.16
C ASP A 981 -9.15 30.92 -40.41
N ILE A 982 -8.00 31.38 -40.90
CA ILE A 982 -6.68 31.13 -40.29
C ILE A 982 -5.90 32.44 -40.25
N ASP A 983 -5.66 32.99 -39.06
CA ASP A 983 -4.73 34.09 -38.84
C ASP A 983 -3.49 33.56 -38.09
N ALA A 984 -2.39 33.38 -38.81
CA ALA A 984 -1.15 32.83 -38.29
C ALA A 984 0.03 33.77 -38.53
N PHE A 985 0.99 33.81 -37.62
CA PHE A 985 2.26 34.50 -37.83
C PHE A 985 3.40 33.89 -37.01
N ALA A 986 4.64 34.11 -37.43
CA ALA A 986 5.84 33.72 -36.71
C ALA A 986 7.02 34.66 -37.04
N ALA A 987 7.73 35.13 -36.03
CA ALA A 987 8.97 35.90 -36.13
C ALA A 987 10.14 35.05 -35.61
N ALA A 988 10.78 34.32 -36.52
CA ALA A 988 11.84 33.37 -36.23
C ALA A 988 13.24 33.93 -36.46
N ARG A 989 14.22 33.38 -35.73
CA ARG A 989 15.62 33.32 -36.19
C ARG A 989 15.92 31.91 -36.68
N ILE A 990 16.29 31.78 -37.95
CA ILE A 990 16.82 30.55 -38.52
C ILE A 990 18.34 30.53 -38.24
N ALA A 991 18.85 29.37 -37.82
CA ALA A 991 20.22 29.20 -37.34
C ALA A 991 21.23 28.84 -38.45
N ASP A 992 22.50 28.81 -38.05
CA ASP A 992 23.70 28.57 -38.86
C ASP A 992 23.56 27.34 -39.80
N PRO A 993 24.05 27.36 -41.06
CA PRO A 993 25.20 28.12 -41.59
C PRO A 993 24.86 29.49 -42.24
N VAL A 994 23.70 30.06 -41.93
CA VAL A 994 23.20 31.36 -42.43
C VAL A 994 22.56 32.13 -41.27
N ASP A 995 22.94 33.38 -41.01
CA ASP A 995 22.19 34.26 -40.09
C ASP A 995 20.96 34.79 -40.84
N ALA A 996 19.80 34.22 -40.53
CA ALA A 996 18.55 34.49 -41.22
C ALA A 996 17.37 34.70 -40.26
N ASN A 997 17.11 35.95 -39.90
CA ASN A 997 15.83 36.34 -39.29
C ASN A 997 14.73 36.24 -40.36
N ALA A 998 13.57 35.67 -40.04
CA ALA A 998 12.42 35.56 -40.92
C ALA A 998 11.12 35.83 -40.16
N ALA A 999 10.33 36.81 -40.60
CA ALA A 999 8.99 37.07 -40.11
C ALA A 999 7.97 36.68 -41.18
N VAL A 1000 6.97 35.88 -40.84
CA VAL A 1000 5.92 35.40 -41.75
C VAL A 1000 4.56 35.69 -41.13
N LYS A 1001 3.61 36.16 -41.93
CA LYS A 1001 2.18 36.21 -41.63
C LYS A 1001 1.41 35.45 -42.72
N LEU A 1002 0.49 34.59 -42.31
CA LEU A 1002 -0.51 33.95 -43.15
C LEU A 1002 -1.90 34.40 -42.66
N THR A 1003 -2.72 34.94 -43.55
CA THR A 1003 -4.16 35.14 -43.33
C THR A 1003 -4.94 34.38 -44.39
N VAL A 1004 -5.94 33.62 -43.96
CA VAL A 1004 -6.88 32.89 -44.81
C VAL A 1004 -8.28 33.27 -44.35
N THR A 1005 -9.18 33.54 -45.31
CA THR A 1005 -10.57 33.89 -45.05
C THR A 1005 -11.52 33.10 -45.94
N ASP A 1006 -12.57 32.54 -45.35
CA ASP A 1006 -13.52 31.59 -45.95
C ASP A 1006 -12.79 30.47 -46.72
N LEU A 1007 -11.96 29.66 -46.03
CA LEU A 1007 -11.29 28.53 -46.68
C LEU A 1007 -12.32 27.55 -47.27
N GLY A 1008 -12.07 27.11 -48.50
CA GLY A 1008 -12.93 26.17 -49.22
C GLY A 1008 -13.11 24.83 -48.51
N GLN A 1009 -14.21 24.14 -48.83
CA GLN A 1009 -14.56 22.87 -48.19
C GLN A 1009 -13.54 21.77 -48.52
N THR A 1010 -13.08 21.70 -49.78
CA THR A 1010 -11.98 20.83 -50.19
C THR A 1010 -10.90 21.69 -50.81
N VAL A 1011 -9.68 21.59 -50.29
CA VAL A 1011 -8.51 22.35 -50.74
C VAL A 1011 -7.34 21.40 -50.94
N THR A 1012 -6.81 21.35 -52.15
CA THR A 1012 -5.65 20.51 -52.50
C THR A 1012 -4.49 21.37 -52.96
N ALA A 1013 -3.27 21.03 -52.54
CA ALA A 1013 -2.03 21.56 -53.06
C ALA A 1013 -1.10 20.40 -53.50
N ASP A 1014 -0.60 20.44 -54.72
CA ASP A 1014 0.36 19.48 -55.29
C ASP A 1014 1.53 20.25 -55.96
N LEU A 1015 2.73 19.67 -55.97
CA LEU A 1015 3.92 20.22 -56.61
C LEU A 1015 4.42 19.26 -57.68
N ILE A 1016 3.76 19.28 -58.84
CA ILE A 1016 4.06 18.39 -59.96
C ILE A 1016 5.29 18.93 -60.72
N GLY A 1017 6.47 18.49 -60.29
CA GLY A 1017 7.76 18.94 -60.84
C GLY A 1017 8.07 20.37 -60.42
N SER A 1018 7.80 21.35 -61.29
CA SER A 1018 7.87 22.77 -60.95
C SER A 1018 6.49 23.48 -60.95
N ARG A 1019 5.39 22.76 -61.20
CA ARG A 1019 4.03 23.31 -61.10
C ARG A 1019 3.49 23.12 -59.69
N LEU A 1020 3.43 24.19 -58.90
CA LEU A 1020 2.56 24.26 -57.74
C LEU A 1020 1.12 24.44 -58.23
N HIS A 1021 0.26 23.47 -57.96
CA HIS A 1021 -1.16 23.47 -58.30
C HIS A 1021 -1.96 23.53 -57.00
N ILE A 1022 -2.79 24.55 -56.82
CA ILE A 1022 -3.69 24.70 -55.68
C ILE A 1022 -5.14 24.75 -56.17
N THR A 1023 -6.04 23.93 -55.62
CA THR A 1023 -7.48 23.98 -55.91
C THR A 1023 -8.28 24.23 -54.64
N SER A 1024 -9.49 24.78 -54.80
CA SER A 1024 -10.43 25.05 -53.70
C SER A 1024 -11.88 24.92 -54.19
N ALA A 1025 -12.67 24.10 -53.51
CA ALA A 1025 -14.10 23.91 -53.79
C ALA A 1025 -14.93 24.04 -52.50
N PRO A 1026 -15.85 25.02 -52.36
CA PRO A 1026 -15.98 26.22 -53.20
C PRO A 1026 -14.70 27.09 -53.19
N ALA A 1027 -14.70 28.17 -53.97
CA ALA A 1027 -13.57 29.10 -54.00
C ALA A 1027 -13.27 29.67 -52.60
N THR A 1028 -12.00 29.72 -52.24
CA THR A 1028 -11.54 30.37 -51.00
C THR A 1028 -11.58 31.89 -51.20
N HIS A 1029 -12.18 32.65 -50.29
CA HIS A 1029 -12.36 34.09 -50.49
C HIS A 1029 -11.03 34.85 -50.45
N ALA A 1030 -10.16 34.56 -49.47
CA ALA A 1030 -8.82 35.14 -49.43
C ALA A 1030 -7.75 34.17 -48.91
N PHE A 1031 -6.57 34.25 -49.50
CA PHE A 1031 -5.31 33.71 -48.98
C PHE A 1031 -4.24 34.79 -49.14
N ALA A 1032 -3.53 35.11 -48.06
CA ALA A 1032 -2.48 36.12 -48.04
C ALA A 1032 -1.29 35.64 -47.21
N LEU A 1033 -0.14 35.47 -47.86
CA LEU A 1033 1.15 35.16 -47.24
C LEU A 1033 2.06 36.39 -47.38
N GLU A 1034 2.39 37.02 -46.26
CA GLU A 1034 3.45 38.03 -46.18
C GLU A 1034 4.67 37.42 -45.50
N ALA A 1035 5.86 37.67 -46.05
CA ALA A 1035 7.13 37.24 -45.46
C ALA A 1035 8.14 38.39 -45.49
N ALA A 1036 9.05 38.43 -44.54
CA ALA A 1036 10.20 39.33 -44.52
C ALA A 1036 11.38 38.58 -43.90
N GLY A 1037 12.60 38.99 -44.18
CA GLY A 1037 13.76 38.39 -43.55
C GLY A 1037 15.11 38.90 -44.03
N ARG A 1038 16.15 38.21 -43.58
CA ARG A 1038 17.53 38.44 -43.97
C ARG A 1038 18.16 37.10 -44.33
N VAL A 1039 19.15 37.11 -45.21
CA VAL A 1039 20.02 35.97 -45.50
C VAL A 1039 21.43 36.51 -45.55
N GLN A 1040 22.23 36.21 -44.52
CA GLN A 1040 23.66 36.52 -44.49
C GLN A 1040 24.50 35.27 -44.68
N LYS A 1041 25.41 35.29 -45.65
CA LYS A 1041 26.42 34.25 -45.84
C LYS A 1041 27.80 34.88 -46.03
N SER A 1042 28.73 34.58 -45.13
CA SER A 1042 30.15 34.82 -45.34
C SER A 1042 30.88 33.53 -45.74
N ILE A 1043 31.94 33.69 -46.52
CA ILE A 1043 32.89 32.65 -46.92
C ILE A 1043 34.28 33.27 -46.71
N SER A 1044 35.09 32.68 -45.86
CA SER A 1044 36.52 33.03 -45.79
C SER A 1044 37.20 32.59 -47.08
N LEU A 1045 38.00 33.49 -47.64
CA LEU A 1045 38.90 33.24 -48.76
C LEU A 1045 40.33 32.92 -48.27
N ASP A 1046 40.54 32.86 -46.95
CA ASP A 1046 41.85 32.66 -46.34
C ASP A 1046 42.42 31.27 -46.67
N TRP A 1047 43.62 31.22 -47.25
CA TRP A 1047 44.36 29.96 -47.44
C TRP A 1047 45.87 30.20 -47.57
N GLY A 1048 46.64 29.15 -47.28
CA GLY A 1048 48.08 29.14 -47.55
C GLY A 1048 48.96 29.78 -46.47
N SER A 1049 48.42 30.15 -45.31
CA SER A 1049 49.22 30.36 -44.10
C SER A 1049 49.48 29.06 -43.35
N GLY A 1050 50.59 28.97 -42.61
CA GLY A 1050 50.84 27.89 -41.64
C GLY A 1050 49.96 28.01 -40.38
N GLU A 1051 50.18 27.13 -39.39
CA GLU A 1051 49.43 27.11 -38.11
C GLU A 1051 49.61 28.41 -37.29
N ASP A 1052 50.65 29.20 -37.57
CA ASP A 1052 50.91 30.53 -37.00
C ASP A 1052 50.23 31.69 -37.75
N GLY A 1053 49.52 31.40 -38.84
CA GLY A 1053 48.89 32.39 -39.69
C GLY A 1053 49.83 33.19 -40.62
N GLN A 1054 51.13 32.87 -40.71
CA GLN A 1054 52.13 33.70 -41.41
C GLN A 1054 53.19 32.98 -42.26
N THR A 1055 53.36 31.65 -42.19
CA THR A 1055 54.57 30.98 -42.75
C THR A 1055 54.49 30.31 -44.13
N GLY A 1056 53.39 30.41 -44.88
CA GLY A 1056 53.31 29.78 -46.22
C GLY A 1056 53.67 30.71 -47.38
N PHE A 1057 54.24 30.16 -48.46
CA PHE A 1057 54.82 30.95 -49.56
C PHE A 1057 53.78 31.73 -50.40
N PHE A 1058 52.58 31.18 -50.59
CA PHE A 1058 51.43 31.88 -51.17
C PHE A 1058 50.35 31.99 -50.09
N GLN A 1059 49.88 33.21 -49.83
CA GLN A 1059 48.87 33.48 -48.80
C GLN A 1059 47.72 34.26 -49.42
N ASN A 1060 46.50 33.75 -49.29
CA ASN A 1060 45.31 34.58 -49.39
C ASN A 1060 44.86 34.94 -47.98
N ARG A 1061 44.49 36.21 -47.77
CA ARG A 1061 43.61 36.60 -46.66
C ARG A 1061 42.44 37.40 -47.20
N GLY A 1062 41.22 37.04 -46.85
CA GLY A 1062 40.05 37.69 -47.39
C GLY A 1062 38.74 37.04 -47.00
N TYR A 1063 37.64 37.70 -47.33
CA TYR A 1063 36.30 37.16 -47.23
C TYR A 1063 35.39 37.69 -48.33
N LEU A 1064 34.45 36.84 -48.74
CA LEU A 1064 33.30 37.21 -49.55
C LEU A 1064 32.06 37.04 -48.67
N ALA A 1065 31.27 38.10 -48.49
CA ALA A 1065 29.99 38.04 -47.81
C ALA A 1065 28.84 38.56 -48.67
N ALA A 1066 27.68 37.91 -48.58
CA ALA A 1066 26.42 38.39 -49.16
C ALA A 1066 25.41 38.63 -48.03
N ASP A 1067 24.69 39.75 -48.11
CA ASP A 1067 23.67 40.19 -47.16
C ASP A 1067 22.42 40.60 -47.95
N LEU A 1068 21.49 39.66 -48.09
CA LEU A 1068 20.20 39.86 -48.75
C LEU A 1068 19.13 40.17 -47.69
N LYS A 1069 18.65 41.41 -47.67
CA LYS A 1069 17.57 41.89 -46.79
C LYS A 1069 16.24 41.89 -47.54
N ILE A 1070 15.45 40.84 -47.39
CA ILE A 1070 14.07 40.78 -47.90
C ILE A 1070 13.19 41.60 -46.94
N ARG A 1071 12.88 42.84 -47.30
CA ARG A 1071 12.02 43.71 -46.47
C ARG A 1071 10.57 43.23 -46.45
N ARG A 1072 10.09 42.73 -47.59
CA ARG A 1072 8.73 42.19 -47.76
C ARG A 1072 8.65 41.36 -49.03
N VAL A 1073 8.18 40.12 -48.92
CA VAL A 1073 7.53 39.35 -49.97
C VAL A 1073 6.05 39.31 -49.65
N THR A 1074 5.20 39.42 -50.66
CA THR A 1074 3.76 39.20 -50.53
C THR A 1074 3.32 38.25 -51.64
N LEU A 1075 2.53 37.25 -51.28
CA LEU A 1075 1.79 36.37 -52.17
C LEU A 1075 0.32 36.42 -51.72
N GLY A 1076 -0.59 36.79 -52.60
CA GLY A 1076 -2.01 36.89 -52.28
C GLY A 1076 -2.88 36.33 -53.40
N LEU A 1077 -4.00 35.71 -53.01
CA LEU A 1077 -5.05 35.21 -53.89
C LEU A 1077 -6.41 35.61 -53.30
N THR A 1078 -7.35 36.03 -54.16
CA THR A 1078 -8.75 36.19 -53.77
C THR A 1078 -9.66 35.36 -54.67
N ASP A 1079 -10.78 34.89 -54.12
CA ASP A 1079 -11.86 34.19 -54.83
C ASP A 1079 -11.35 33.07 -55.74
N PHE A 1080 -10.42 32.24 -55.23
CA PHE A 1080 -9.68 31.27 -56.04
C PHE A 1080 -10.22 29.85 -55.88
N SER A 1081 -10.25 29.10 -57.00
CA SER A 1081 -10.72 27.70 -57.04
C SER A 1081 -9.78 26.75 -57.79
N ASP A 1082 -8.91 27.26 -58.66
CA ASP A 1082 -7.87 26.51 -59.38
C ASP A 1082 -6.73 27.48 -59.70
N VAL A 1083 -5.52 27.24 -59.22
CA VAL A 1083 -4.37 28.14 -59.37
C VAL A 1083 -3.13 27.33 -59.69
N ASN A 1084 -2.45 27.69 -60.78
CA ASN A 1084 -1.30 26.99 -61.32
C ASN A 1084 -0.11 27.92 -61.40
N LEU A 1085 0.82 27.78 -60.46
CA LEU A 1085 2.10 28.48 -60.43
C LEU A 1085 3.18 27.56 -61.01
N ARG A 1086 3.49 27.75 -62.29
CA ARG A 1086 4.56 27.05 -63.01
C ARG A 1086 5.88 27.75 -62.72
N LEU A 1087 6.55 27.31 -61.66
CA LEU A 1087 7.78 27.91 -61.16
C LEU A 1087 8.92 27.70 -62.17
N GLY A 1088 9.70 28.75 -62.36
CA GLY A 1088 10.78 28.86 -63.33
C GLY A 1088 11.38 30.26 -63.31
N PHE A 1089 12.35 30.56 -64.18
CA PHE A 1089 12.88 31.92 -64.32
C PHE A 1089 11.77 32.90 -64.75
N THR A 1090 10.98 32.49 -65.74
CA THR A 1090 9.66 33.06 -66.03
C THR A 1090 8.63 32.17 -65.36
N THR A 1091 7.90 32.70 -64.39
CA THR A 1091 6.84 31.97 -63.70
C THR A 1091 5.53 32.09 -64.48
N GLY A 1092 4.92 30.95 -64.80
CA GLY A 1092 3.59 30.91 -65.39
C GLY A 1092 2.50 30.93 -64.31
N LEU A 1093 1.46 31.73 -64.51
CA LEU A 1093 0.27 31.77 -63.66
C LEU A 1093 -0.98 31.52 -64.52
N ASP A 1094 -1.65 30.38 -64.33
CA ASP A 1094 -2.94 30.06 -64.96
C ASP A 1094 -3.98 29.58 -63.93
N GLY A 1095 -5.28 29.60 -64.29
CA GLY A 1095 -6.37 29.11 -63.45
C GLY A 1095 -7.45 30.17 -63.09
N SER A 1096 -8.38 29.77 -62.23
CA SER A 1096 -9.53 30.55 -61.74
C SER A 1096 -9.27 31.19 -60.37
N PHE A 1097 -9.13 32.51 -60.39
CA PHE A 1097 -8.94 33.39 -59.23
C PHE A 1097 -9.47 34.81 -59.53
N GLY A 1098 -10.02 35.50 -58.54
CA GLY A 1098 -10.46 36.89 -58.65
C GLY A 1098 -9.28 37.85 -58.81
N THR A 1099 -8.30 37.76 -57.91
CA THR A 1099 -7.00 38.45 -58.03
C THR A 1099 -5.84 37.58 -57.59
N PHE A 1100 -4.67 37.83 -58.17
CA PHE A 1100 -3.37 37.34 -57.71
C PHE A 1100 -2.47 38.54 -57.44
N THR A 1101 -1.90 38.64 -56.24
CA THR A 1101 -0.94 39.67 -55.86
C THR A 1101 0.41 39.03 -55.59
N PHE A 1102 1.48 39.58 -56.17
CA PHE A 1102 2.84 39.16 -55.85
C PHE A 1102 3.80 40.34 -55.78
N GLY A 1103 4.79 40.27 -54.91
CA GLY A 1103 5.84 41.28 -54.83
C GLY A 1103 7.01 40.92 -53.94
N GLN A 1104 8.14 41.59 -54.17
CA GLN A 1104 9.40 41.39 -53.45
C GLN A 1104 10.16 42.73 -53.28
N ASP A 1105 10.03 43.36 -52.11
CA ASP A 1105 11.00 44.34 -51.64
C ASP A 1105 12.19 43.60 -51.00
N SER A 1106 13.34 43.68 -51.66
CA SER A 1106 14.60 43.14 -51.16
C SER A 1106 15.73 44.17 -51.29
N ASN A 1107 16.89 43.89 -50.70
CA ASN A 1107 18.11 44.65 -50.92
C ASN A 1107 19.32 43.72 -50.77
N LEU A 1108 20.09 43.52 -51.83
CA LEU A 1108 21.33 42.75 -51.78
C LEU A 1108 22.53 43.70 -51.61
N THR A 1109 23.35 43.41 -50.62
CA THR A 1109 24.72 43.93 -50.50
C THR A 1109 25.70 42.77 -50.61
N VAL A 1110 26.75 42.90 -51.41
CA VAL A 1110 27.91 42.00 -51.38
C VAL A 1110 29.08 42.78 -50.80
N ASP A 1111 29.83 42.15 -49.91
CA ASP A 1111 31.05 42.67 -49.31
C ASP A 1111 32.23 41.77 -49.71
N LEU A 1112 33.35 42.36 -50.09
CA LEU A 1112 34.52 41.65 -50.59
C LEU A 1112 35.81 42.34 -50.13
N GLU A 1113 36.67 41.57 -49.48
CA GLU A 1113 38.07 41.92 -49.23
C GLU A 1113 38.93 40.70 -49.61
N ASP A 1114 39.99 40.89 -50.39
CA ASP A 1114 40.90 39.81 -50.81
C ASP A 1114 42.32 40.36 -50.99
N LYS A 1115 43.24 39.86 -50.17
CA LYS A 1115 44.65 40.24 -50.15
C LYS A 1115 45.55 39.03 -50.41
N PHE A 1116 45.75 38.72 -51.69
CA PHE A 1116 46.71 37.69 -52.11
C PHE A 1116 48.15 38.20 -52.06
N SER A 1117 49.00 37.58 -51.25
CA SER A 1117 50.40 37.95 -51.03
C SER A 1117 51.34 36.76 -51.12
N VAL A 1118 52.60 37.01 -51.47
CA VAL A 1118 53.70 36.04 -51.40
C VAL A 1118 54.64 36.42 -50.27
N PHE A 1119 54.87 35.46 -49.36
CA PHE A 1119 55.81 35.59 -48.26
C PHE A 1119 57.16 35.00 -48.67
N ILE A 1120 58.23 35.78 -48.54
CA ILE A 1120 59.60 35.36 -48.84
C ILE A 1120 60.45 35.57 -47.60
N ASP A 1121 60.83 34.47 -46.96
CA ASP A 1121 61.82 34.46 -45.89
C ASP A 1121 63.23 34.46 -46.51
N TRP A 1122 63.94 35.59 -46.44
CA TRP A 1122 65.28 35.71 -47.00
C TRP A 1122 66.34 35.37 -45.94
N PRO A 1123 67.42 34.65 -46.32
CA PRO A 1123 68.52 34.39 -45.40
C PRO A 1123 69.12 35.67 -44.81
N ASP A 1124 69.44 35.61 -43.51
CA ASP A 1124 70.02 36.71 -42.74
C ASP A 1124 71.24 37.34 -43.45
N PRO A 1125 71.39 38.69 -43.49
CA PRO A 1125 70.70 39.69 -42.66
C PRO A 1125 69.48 40.35 -43.34
N LEU A 1126 68.84 39.69 -44.32
CA LEU A 1126 67.78 40.31 -45.11
C LEU A 1126 66.38 40.26 -44.47
N GLY A 1127 66.13 39.28 -43.59
CA GLY A 1127 64.83 39.09 -42.94
C GLY A 1127 63.72 38.59 -43.89
N SER A 1128 62.48 38.54 -43.40
CA SER A 1128 61.32 38.17 -44.21
C SER A 1128 60.58 39.37 -44.77
N ASP A 1129 59.98 39.21 -45.95
CA ASP A 1129 59.19 40.23 -46.65
C ASP A 1129 57.90 39.63 -47.23
N THR A 1130 56.83 40.43 -47.30
CA THR A 1130 55.50 40.02 -47.75
C THR A 1130 55.06 40.89 -48.93
N ILE A 1131 55.22 40.36 -50.13
CA ILE A 1131 54.88 41.04 -51.38
C ILE A 1131 53.41 40.79 -51.69
N THR A 1132 52.53 41.76 -51.43
CA THR A 1132 51.13 41.70 -51.89
C THR A 1132 51.06 41.77 -53.42
N ILE A 1133 50.45 40.76 -54.03
CA ILE A 1133 50.30 40.60 -55.48
C ILE A 1133 48.93 41.11 -55.94
N VAL A 1134 47.89 40.84 -55.16
CA VAL A 1134 46.55 41.40 -55.34
C VAL A 1134 46.10 41.99 -54.02
N ASP A 1135 45.62 43.23 -54.06
CA ASP A 1135 45.03 43.93 -52.93
C ASP A 1135 43.65 44.45 -53.40
N ILE A 1136 42.60 43.67 -53.12
CA ILE A 1136 41.20 44.12 -53.26
C ILE A 1136 40.83 44.74 -51.92
N PRO A 1137 40.89 46.08 -51.77
CA PRO A 1137 40.52 46.73 -50.53
C PRO A 1137 39.02 46.52 -50.28
N HIS A 1138 38.65 46.42 -49.00
CA HIS A 1138 37.28 46.28 -48.51
C HIS A 1138 36.23 47.03 -49.35
N LEU A 1139 35.43 46.27 -50.10
CA LEU A 1139 34.53 46.78 -51.14
C LEU A 1139 33.10 46.31 -50.92
N VAL A 1140 32.30 47.20 -50.30
CA VAL A 1140 30.86 47.01 -50.13
C VAL A 1140 30.14 47.44 -51.41
N ILE A 1141 29.55 46.48 -52.13
CA ILE A 1141 28.77 46.65 -53.37
C ILE A 1141 27.27 46.56 -53.05
N PRO A 1142 26.54 47.70 -53.00
CA PRO A 1142 25.09 47.69 -52.89
C PRO A 1142 24.44 47.45 -54.27
N PHE A 1143 23.80 46.31 -54.45
CA PHE A 1143 23.00 46.00 -55.66
C PHE A 1143 21.59 46.61 -55.60
N GLY A 1144 21.10 46.98 -54.42
CA GLY A 1144 19.74 47.47 -54.25
C GLY A 1144 18.72 46.31 -54.32
N ASN A 1145 17.47 46.63 -54.67
CA ASN A 1145 16.45 45.58 -54.83
C ASN A 1145 16.76 44.71 -56.05
N VAL A 1146 16.87 43.40 -55.82
CA VAL A 1146 17.19 42.38 -56.82
C VAL A 1146 16.05 42.19 -57.84
N ALA A 1147 14.81 42.42 -57.40
CA ALA A 1147 13.62 42.47 -58.24
C ALA A 1147 12.92 43.84 -58.07
N PRO A 1148 13.48 44.93 -58.65
CA PRO A 1148 12.93 46.28 -58.50
C PRO A 1148 11.60 46.44 -59.23
N ARG A 1149 11.36 45.62 -60.25
CA ARG A 1149 10.17 45.55 -61.10
C ARG A 1149 9.97 44.12 -61.61
N TRP A 1150 8.82 43.89 -62.21
CA TRP A 1150 8.43 42.66 -62.87
C TRP A 1150 8.01 42.98 -64.30
N HIS A 1151 8.48 42.21 -65.27
CA HIS A 1151 7.98 42.25 -66.63
C HIS A 1151 6.88 41.20 -66.77
N ILE A 1152 5.69 41.65 -67.16
CA ILE A 1152 4.47 40.85 -67.15
C ILE A 1152 3.88 40.82 -68.56
N ASN A 1153 3.65 39.61 -69.07
CA ASN A 1153 3.02 39.39 -70.36
C ASN A 1153 1.79 38.48 -70.24
N GLU A 1154 0.87 38.60 -71.20
CA GLU A 1154 -0.20 37.61 -71.39
C GLU A 1154 0.23 36.53 -72.39
N ASN A 1155 -0.12 35.27 -72.11
CA ASN A 1155 0.13 34.09 -72.95
C ASN A 1155 -0.84 34.02 -74.16
N ILE A 1156 -1.08 35.15 -74.82
CA ILE A 1156 -1.84 35.26 -76.05
C ILE A 1156 -0.90 34.93 -77.23
N GLN A 1157 -1.41 34.23 -78.24
CA GLN A 1157 -0.63 33.87 -79.41
C GLN A 1157 -0.61 34.99 -80.47
N GLU A 1158 0.49 35.74 -80.56
CA GLU A 1158 0.69 36.77 -81.58
C GLU A 1158 1.82 36.42 -82.57
N ARG A 1159 1.68 36.81 -83.84
CA ARG A 1159 2.72 36.59 -84.86
C ARG A 1159 3.69 37.75 -84.90
N ALA A 1160 4.68 37.75 -83.99
CA ALA A 1160 5.53 38.91 -83.76
C ALA A 1160 6.43 39.30 -84.95
N PHE A 1161 7.09 38.34 -85.63
CA PHE A 1161 7.97 38.67 -86.78
C PHE A 1161 8.20 37.51 -87.76
N HIS A 1162 8.61 37.89 -88.98
CA HIS A 1162 8.98 36.99 -90.07
C HIS A 1162 10.48 37.16 -90.38
N LEU A 1163 11.24 36.06 -90.32
CA LEU A 1163 12.64 36.03 -90.76
C LEU A 1163 12.75 35.29 -92.11
N PRO A 1164 13.02 36.00 -93.22
CA PRO A 1164 13.37 35.36 -94.48
C PRO A 1164 14.83 34.87 -94.41
N ILE A 1165 15.04 33.55 -94.53
CA ILE A 1165 16.38 32.97 -94.55
C ILE A 1165 16.98 33.07 -95.95
N ILE A 1166 18.30 33.28 -96.02
CA ILE A 1166 19.04 33.79 -97.19
C ILE A 1166 18.70 33.07 -98.51
N HIS A 1167 18.40 33.88 -99.52
CA HIS A 1167 17.88 33.48 -100.82
C HIS A 1167 18.94 32.74 -101.68
N PHE A 1168 18.79 31.42 -101.85
CA PHE A 1168 19.59 30.57 -102.75
C PHE A 1168 18.80 30.03 -103.96
N GLY A 1169 17.87 30.84 -104.49
CA GLY A 1169 17.47 30.77 -105.91
C GLY A 1169 16.61 29.59 -106.38
N ILE A 1170 16.03 28.77 -105.49
CA ILE A 1170 15.11 27.67 -105.88
C ILE A 1170 13.77 27.70 -105.11
N ALA A 1171 13.72 28.23 -103.88
CA ALA A 1171 12.49 28.52 -103.13
C ALA A 1171 12.73 29.59 -102.06
N ASP A 1172 11.69 30.29 -101.60
CA ASP A 1172 11.74 31.12 -100.39
C ASP A 1172 11.38 30.26 -99.17
N CYS A 1173 12.37 29.96 -98.32
CA CYS A 1173 12.13 29.33 -97.02
C CYS A 1173 12.13 30.38 -95.90
N GLY A 1174 10.94 30.72 -95.43
CA GLY A 1174 10.74 31.46 -94.19
C GLY A 1174 10.52 30.52 -93.00
N VAL A 1175 10.91 30.98 -91.81
CA VAL A 1175 10.43 30.41 -90.55
C VAL A 1175 9.44 31.42 -89.95
N SER A 1176 8.22 30.95 -89.67
CA SER A 1176 7.25 31.71 -88.87
C SER A 1176 7.45 31.38 -87.40
N PHE A 1177 7.85 32.39 -86.64
CA PHE A 1177 7.78 32.37 -85.18
C PHE A 1177 6.40 32.88 -84.81
N ASP A 1178 5.48 31.97 -84.45
CA ASP A 1178 4.28 32.35 -83.72
C ASP A 1178 4.70 32.45 -82.25
N VAL A 1179 4.51 33.62 -81.64
CA VAL A 1179 5.18 34.03 -80.40
C VAL A 1179 4.18 34.06 -79.25
N ARG A 1180 4.65 33.54 -78.11
CA ARG A 1180 4.07 33.69 -76.77
C ARG A 1180 5.19 34.30 -75.92
N PRO A 1181 5.23 35.63 -75.73
CA PRO A 1181 4.04 36.37 -75.34
C PRO A 1181 3.57 37.44 -76.34
N ALA A 1182 2.42 38.06 -76.04
CA ALA A 1182 2.11 39.41 -76.52
C ALA A 1182 2.98 40.46 -75.79
N PRO A 1183 3.24 41.66 -76.37
CA PRO A 1183 4.16 42.65 -75.82
C PRO A 1183 3.85 42.99 -74.35
N GLY A 1184 4.84 42.75 -73.48
CA GLY A 1184 4.65 42.88 -72.03
C GLY A 1184 4.61 44.32 -71.53
N TYR A 1185 4.28 44.47 -70.26
CA TYR A 1185 4.51 45.71 -69.53
C TYR A 1185 5.39 45.47 -68.31
N THR A 1186 6.36 46.36 -68.11
CA THR A 1186 7.22 46.35 -66.93
C THR A 1186 6.56 47.20 -65.82
N THR A 1187 6.39 46.62 -64.63
CA THR A 1187 5.64 47.24 -63.52
C THR A 1187 6.32 48.52 -63.01
N SER A 1188 5.54 49.43 -62.44
CA SER A 1188 6.06 50.68 -61.87
C SER A 1188 6.90 50.48 -60.60
N GLY A 1189 6.76 49.33 -59.94
CA GLY A 1189 7.50 48.93 -58.75
C GLY A 1189 7.51 47.42 -58.52
N ASN A 1190 7.95 47.01 -57.34
CA ASN A 1190 8.31 45.64 -56.96
C ASN A 1190 7.15 44.74 -56.51
N THR A 1191 5.93 45.27 -56.43
CA THR A 1191 4.69 44.53 -56.14
C THR A 1191 3.66 44.85 -57.21
N PHE A 1192 2.86 43.86 -57.59
CA PHE A 1192 1.79 43.97 -58.58
C PHE A 1192 0.57 43.12 -58.20
N THR A 1193 -0.57 43.42 -58.81
CA THR A 1193 -1.81 42.63 -58.71
C THR A 1193 -2.36 42.40 -60.11
N LEU A 1194 -2.72 41.15 -60.42
CA LEU A 1194 -3.29 40.69 -61.67
C LEU A 1194 -4.71 40.18 -61.43
N GLY A 1195 -5.60 40.44 -62.38
CA GLY A 1195 -6.88 39.73 -62.48
C GLY A 1195 -6.73 38.47 -63.34
N GLN A 1196 -7.86 37.90 -63.77
CA GLN A 1196 -7.88 36.86 -64.80
C GLN A 1196 -7.18 37.35 -66.10
N PRO A 1197 -6.29 36.54 -66.71
CA PRO A 1197 -5.72 36.83 -68.02
C PRO A 1197 -6.77 36.73 -69.13
N THR A 1198 -6.55 37.40 -70.26
CA THR A 1198 -7.51 37.45 -71.37
C THR A 1198 -7.69 36.09 -72.03
N ASN A 1199 -8.94 35.68 -72.25
CA ASN A 1199 -9.26 34.43 -72.92
C ASN A 1199 -9.35 34.62 -74.45
N ASP A 1200 -8.37 34.10 -75.19
CA ASP A 1200 -8.32 34.16 -76.65
C ASP A 1200 -9.23 33.11 -77.35
N GLY A 1201 -9.82 32.18 -76.59
CA GLY A 1201 -10.69 31.11 -77.09
C GLY A 1201 -9.98 29.93 -77.77
N THR A 1202 -8.64 29.91 -77.76
CA THR A 1202 -7.79 28.92 -78.48
C THR A 1202 -6.66 28.33 -77.62
N ASN A 1203 -6.16 29.06 -76.63
CA ASN A 1203 -5.07 28.67 -75.72
C ASN A 1203 -5.54 28.70 -74.26
N THR A 1204 -4.76 28.12 -73.35
CA THR A 1204 -4.95 28.30 -71.89
C THR A 1204 -4.58 29.74 -71.49
N PRO A 1205 -5.52 30.54 -70.96
CA PRO A 1205 -5.23 31.90 -70.52
C PRO A 1205 -4.24 31.87 -69.35
N ALA A 1206 -3.13 32.58 -69.48
CA ALA A 1206 -2.06 32.60 -68.48
C ALA A 1206 -1.29 33.93 -68.48
N TRP A 1207 -0.74 34.28 -67.34
CA TRP A 1207 0.27 35.32 -67.19
C TRP A 1207 1.67 34.70 -67.22
N LEU A 1208 2.62 35.43 -67.79
CA LEU A 1208 4.06 35.16 -67.72
C LEU A 1208 4.70 36.26 -66.88
N ILE A 1209 5.30 35.88 -65.76
CA ILE A 1209 5.88 36.78 -64.76
C ILE A 1209 7.40 36.59 -64.79
N THR A 1210 8.12 37.59 -65.30
CA THR A 1210 9.59 37.58 -65.41
C THR A 1210 10.19 38.67 -64.51
N PRO A 1211 11.21 38.39 -63.69
CA PRO A 1211 11.89 39.44 -62.92
C PRO A 1211 12.70 40.37 -63.83
N ASP A 1212 12.58 41.69 -63.65
CA ASP A 1212 13.47 42.69 -64.28
C ASP A 1212 14.79 42.73 -63.50
N ILE A 1213 15.65 41.73 -63.70
CA ILE A 1213 16.88 41.56 -62.93
C ILE A 1213 17.90 42.64 -63.32
N ASN A 1214 18.06 43.63 -62.44
CA ASN A 1214 19.07 44.67 -62.58
C ASN A 1214 20.46 44.20 -62.09
N LEU A 1215 21.20 43.51 -62.95
CA LEU A 1215 22.59 43.13 -62.69
C LEU A 1215 23.54 44.26 -63.11
N LEU A 1216 24.42 44.66 -62.19
CA LEU A 1216 25.48 45.67 -62.40
C LEU A 1216 25.00 47.06 -62.88
N GLY A 1217 23.72 47.40 -62.66
CA GLY A 1217 23.14 48.69 -63.05
C GLY A 1217 22.52 48.73 -64.45
N PHE A 1218 22.43 47.59 -65.14
CA PHE A 1218 21.79 47.46 -66.45
C PHE A 1218 20.51 46.63 -66.34
N SER A 1219 19.36 47.27 -66.48
CA SER A 1219 18.11 46.57 -66.84
C SER A 1219 18.17 46.16 -68.31
N LEU A 1220 17.57 45.02 -68.65
CA LEU A 1220 17.36 44.68 -70.05
C LEU A 1220 16.28 45.59 -70.66
N PRO A 1221 16.34 45.91 -71.97
CA PRO A 1221 15.22 46.57 -72.64
C PRO A 1221 14.01 45.62 -72.67
N ASP A 1222 12.79 46.16 -72.69
CA ASP A 1222 11.56 45.34 -72.61
C ASP A 1222 11.53 44.22 -73.67
N PHE A 1223 11.92 44.51 -74.92
CA PHE A 1223 12.08 43.51 -75.99
C PHE A 1223 13.06 42.36 -75.67
N GLY A 1224 14.08 42.61 -74.85
CA GLY A 1224 14.97 41.56 -74.34
C GLY A 1224 14.32 40.71 -73.26
N LEU A 1225 13.44 41.29 -72.45
CA LEU A 1225 12.62 40.57 -71.46
C LEU A 1225 11.50 39.78 -72.15
N ASP A 1226 10.83 40.31 -73.18
CA ASP A 1226 9.89 39.58 -74.06
C ASP A 1226 10.57 38.32 -74.66
N ILE A 1227 11.82 38.46 -75.15
CA ILE A 1227 12.61 37.34 -75.69
C ILE A 1227 12.94 36.28 -74.63
N ILE A 1228 13.27 36.70 -73.40
CA ILE A 1228 13.54 35.76 -72.30
C ILE A 1228 12.24 35.07 -71.85
N ALA A 1229 11.14 35.83 -71.73
CA ALA A 1229 9.82 35.31 -71.42
C ALA A 1229 9.34 34.29 -72.47
N TYR A 1230 9.65 34.50 -73.76
CA TYR A 1230 9.46 33.52 -74.83
C TYR A 1230 10.35 32.28 -74.63
N PHE A 1231 11.67 32.42 -74.64
CA PHE A 1231 12.57 31.26 -74.64
C PHE A 1231 12.52 30.42 -73.35
N LEU A 1232 12.08 31.01 -72.22
CA LEU A 1232 11.91 30.33 -70.93
C LEU A 1232 10.44 30.11 -70.55
N SER A 1233 9.49 30.27 -71.48
CA SER A 1233 8.05 30.09 -71.23
C SER A 1233 7.69 28.66 -70.80
N PRO A 1234 7.04 28.45 -69.64
CA PRO A 1234 6.57 27.13 -69.21
C PRO A 1234 5.33 26.61 -69.97
N TYR A 1235 4.88 27.31 -71.03
CA TYR A 1235 3.79 26.89 -71.92
C TYR A 1235 4.27 26.44 -73.31
N GLY A 1236 5.57 26.58 -73.61
CA GLY A 1236 6.22 26.05 -74.81
C GLY A 1236 6.06 26.89 -76.08
N ASN A 1237 7.01 26.69 -77.01
CA ASN A 1237 7.28 27.58 -78.13
C ASN A 1237 7.01 26.92 -79.48
N ASN A 1238 6.08 27.48 -80.26
CA ASN A 1238 5.70 26.97 -81.57
C ASN A 1238 6.58 27.57 -82.68
N ILE A 1239 7.68 26.90 -83.00
CA ILE A 1239 8.46 27.19 -84.21
C ILE A 1239 7.88 26.36 -85.35
N HIS A 1240 7.19 27.03 -86.29
CA HIS A 1240 6.62 26.37 -87.46
C HIS A 1240 7.47 26.66 -88.71
N PRO A 1241 8.26 25.68 -89.20
CA PRO A 1241 8.77 25.75 -90.56
C PRO A 1241 7.61 25.60 -91.55
N TYR A 1242 7.65 26.32 -92.67
CA TYR A 1242 6.65 26.16 -93.71
C TYR A 1242 6.64 24.71 -94.24
N PRO A 1243 5.48 24.16 -94.69
CA PRO A 1243 5.39 22.80 -95.23
C PRO A 1243 6.41 22.51 -96.34
N GLU A 1244 6.75 23.55 -97.10
CA GLU A 1244 7.67 23.55 -98.24
C GLU A 1244 9.15 23.37 -97.82
N CYS A 1245 9.45 23.51 -96.52
CA CYS A 1245 10.78 23.47 -95.93
C CYS A 1245 10.93 22.34 -94.88
N GLN A 1246 9.94 21.46 -94.70
CA GLN A 1246 9.97 20.33 -93.74
C GLN A 1246 11.05 19.26 -94.03
N TRP A 1247 11.72 19.32 -95.19
CA TRP A 1247 12.81 18.41 -95.57
C TRP A 1247 14.21 18.91 -95.12
N LEU A 1248 14.26 20.05 -94.42
CA LEU A 1248 15.48 20.75 -94.01
C LEU A 1248 15.66 20.83 -92.48
N VAL A 1249 14.81 20.11 -91.72
CA VAL A 1249 14.74 20.10 -90.24
C VAL A 1249 14.81 18.66 -89.74
#